data_AF-A0A803VEJ4-F1
#
_entry.id   AF-A0A803VEJ4-F1
#
_cell.length_a   1.000
_cell.length_b   1.000
_cell.length_c   1.000
_cell.angle_alpha   90.00
_cell.angle_beta   90.00
_cell.angle_gamma   90.00
#
_symmetry.space_group_name_H-M   'P 1'
#
loop_
_entity.id
_entity.type
_entity.pdbx_description
1 polymer ?
#
loop_
_entity_poly.entity_id
_entity_poly.type
_entity_poly.pdbx_seq_one_letter_code
_entity_poly.pdbx_strand_id
1 'polypeptide(L)'
;MQNFDWALVFPLNFVSASCRPLRNFLRPQSLRLPFLSCSPMFDGKVPHWHHYSCFWKRARIVSHTDIDGFSELRWEDQEKIKKAIETGGPGGVRGYGGGGKAEKSLNDFAAEYAKSNRSTCKGCEQKIEKGQIRISKKMVHPEKPQLGMIDNWYHPECFVSRRAELGFLPAYGATQLLGFSILKAEDKETLKKQLPATKSEGKRKGEEVDGNATAKKKPKKEKEKESKHQKQLKEQTELIWGIKDELRKVCSTNDLKELLIANKQEVPSGENAILDRVADGMAFGALLPCQECKGQFVFKSDAYYCSGDITAWTKCVAKTQTPNRKDWIIPKEFREIPYLKKFKCKKQDRVFPPDAATVNSAPPPSASAPLSETVSAPRDKPLTNMKILVVGKLSKNKEEVKNIVEDLGGKMTTTANKATLCISTQKDVEKMSKKMEEVKEAKVRVVSEAFLQDVKSSSKDFQELVSLHALSPWGAEVKMEIEEMAVDGKSSKPPSTKSTGKVKEEQGPSKSEKKMKLTVKGGAAVDPDSGLEDSAHVFEKGGKIFSATLGLVDIVKGTNSYYKLQLLEDDRENRYWVFRSWGRVGTVIGSNKLEQMPSKEDAIEHFLNLYEEKTGNSWHSKNFTKYPKKFYPLEIDYGQDEEAVRKLTVGAGTKSKLAKPIQDLIKMIFDVESMKKAMVEFEIDLQKMPLGKLSKRQIQSAYSILNEVQQAVSDSGSESQILDLSNRFYTLIPHDFGMKKPPLLNNLEYIQAKVQMLDNLLDIEVAYSLLRGGNEDGDKDPIDINYEKLKTDIKVVDKDSEEAKIIKQYVKNTHAATHNAYDLKVVEIFRIEREGESQRYKPFKQLHNRQLLWHGSRTTNFAGILSQGLRIAPPEAPVTGYMFGKGIYFADMVSKSANYCHTSQADPIGLVLLGEVALGNMYELKNASHITKLPKGKHSVKGLGKTAPDPTATTTLGDVEVPLGNGISTGINDTCLLYNEYIVYDVAQVNLKYLLKLKFNYKTSLW
;
A
#
# COMPACT_ATOMS: atom_id res chain seq x y z
N MET A 1 7.65 15.79 8.62
CA MET A 1 8.26 16.19 7.33
C MET A 1 7.14 16.52 6.36
N GLN A 2 7.13 17.73 5.78
CA GLN A 2 6.07 18.19 4.88
C GLN A 2 6.30 17.63 3.46
N ASN A 3 5.52 16.65 3.05
CA ASN A 3 5.47 16.18 1.65
C ASN A 3 4.68 17.19 0.79
N PHE A 4 5.34 18.27 0.37
CA PHE A 4 4.96 18.95 -0.87
C PHE A 4 5.88 18.39 -1.96
N ASP A 5 5.34 17.45 -2.75
CA ASP A 5 6.06 16.91 -3.90
C ASP A 5 6.28 18.03 -4.95
N TRP A 6 7.55 18.38 -5.12
CA TRP A 6 8.29 18.95 -6.25
C TRP A 6 7.63 20.08 -7.08
N ALA A 7 8.21 21.28 -7.01
CA ALA A 7 7.88 22.37 -7.94
C ALA A 7 8.56 22.13 -9.30
N LEU A 8 7.80 21.90 -10.37
CA LEU A 8 8.28 21.80 -11.76
C LEU A 8 8.55 23.19 -12.36
N VAL A 9 9.79 23.55 -12.71
CA VAL A 9 10.06 24.84 -13.37
C VAL A 9 10.18 24.64 -14.88
N PHE A 10 9.24 25.18 -15.66
CA PHE A 10 9.32 25.20 -17.13
C PHE A 10 9.16 26.62 -17.69
N PRO A 11 9.92 26.98 -18.74
CA PRO A 11 9.49 28.03 -19.66
C PRO A 11 8.36 27.47 -20.54
N LEU A 12 7.13 27.98 -20.40
CA LEU A 12 5.98 27.60 -21.25
C LEU A 12 5.65 28.73 -22.24
N ASN A 13 5.39 28.35 -23.50
CA ASN A 13 4.93 29.23 -24.60
C ASN A 13 3.39 29.37 -24.67
N PHE A 14 2.61 28.72 -23.79
CA PHE A 14 1.15 28.83 -23.83
C PHE A 14 0.63 30.10 -23.11
N VAL A 15 -0.25 30.82 -23.82
CA VAL A 15 -0.94 32.04 -23.39
C VAL A 15 -1.98 31.76 -22.29
N SER A 16 -2.34 30.52 -21.98
CA SER A 16 -3.52 30.19 -21.15
C SER A 16 -3.28 29.93 -19.65
N ALA A 17 -2.04 29.96 -19.16
CA ALA A 17 -1.79 29.73 -17.73
C ALA A 17 -1.92 31.04 -16.93
N SER A 18 -2.89 31.12 -16.03
CA SER A 18 -3.11 32.26 -15.14
C SER A 18 -2.51 32.01 -13.75
N CYS A 19 -1.96 33.05 -13.13
CA CYS A 19 -1.47 32.98 -11.76
C CYS A 19 -2.66 32.82 -10.81
N ARG A 20 -2.82 31.67 -10.14
CA ARG A 20 -4.00 31.38 -9.31
C ARG A 20 -4.41 32.49 -8.31
N PRO A 21 -3.49 33.17 -7.60
CA PRO A 21 -3.85 34.30 -6.74
C PRO A 21 -4.28 35.58 -7.47
N LEU A 22 -3.71 35.88 -8.63
CA LEU A 22 -3.91 37.16 -9.32
C LEU A 22 -4.88 37.06 -10.50
N ARG A 23 -5.22 35.84 -10.94
CA ARG A 23 -5.97 35.51 -12.17
C ARG A 23 -5.45 36.15 -13.47
N ASN A 24 -4.34 36.87 -13.40
CA ASN A 24 -3.66 37.47 -14.55
C ASN A 24 -2.85 36.42 -15.33
N PHE A 25 -2.78 36.63 -16.65
CA PHE A 25 -1.99 35.82 -17.56
C PHE A 25 -0.50 35.89 -17.22
N LEU A 26 0.14 34.74 -17.21
CA LEU A 26 1.57 34.64 -17.01
C LEU A 26 2.29 34.95 -18.35
N ARG A 27 3.26 35.89 -18.36
CA ARG A 27 3.99 36.29 -19.58
C ARG A 27 4.97 35.23 -20.08
N PRO A 28 5.06 34.93 -21.38
CA PRO A 28 6.04 33.99 -21.93
C PRO A 28 7.46 34.29 -21.44
N GLN A 29 8.27 33.24 -21.20
CA GLN A 29 9.69 33.34 -20.79
C GLN A 29 9.97 33.92 -19.39
N SER A 30 8.96 34.06 -18.53
CA SER A 30 9.16 34.42 -17.12
C SER A 30 9.36 33.19 -16.23
N LEU A 31 10.23 33.30 -15.21
CA LEU A 31 10.42 32.26 -14.18
C LEU A 31 9.13 32.06 -13.37
N ARG A 32 8.64 30.81 -13.31
CA ARG A 32 7.39 30.42 -12.66
C ARG A 32 7.58 29.15 -11.85
N LEU A 33 6.84 29.03 -10.76
CA LEU A 33 6.90 27.89 -9.86
C LEU A 33 5.48 27.38 -9.61
N PRO A 34 5.18 26.09 -9.82
CA PRO A 34 3.88 25.52 -9.55
C PRO A 34 3.82 24.83 -8.18
N PHE A 35 2.61 24.75 -7.62
CA PHE A 35 2.30 23.73 -6.61
C PHE A 35 1.68 22.53 -7.30
N LEU A 36 2.20 21.32 -7.04
CA LEU A 36 1.51 20.10 -7.42
C LEU A 36 0.47 19.75 -6.35
N SER A 37 -0.75 19.50 -6.79
CA SER A 37 -1.79 18.92 -5.94
C SER A 37 -2.49 17.79 -6.68
N CYS A 38 -2.96 16.77 -5.96
CA CYS A 38 -3.77 15.71 -6.55
C CYS A 38 -5.04 16.33 -7.19
N SER A 39 -5.35 15.88 -8.40
CA SER A 39 -6.61 16.23 -9.05
C SER A 39 -7.76 15.51 -8.34
N PRO A 40 -8.88 16.19 -8.04
CA PRO A 40 -10.08 15.49 -7.62
C PRO A 40 -10.77 14.75 -8.77
N MET A 41 -10.41 15.05 -10.03
CA MET A 41 -11.16 14.64 -11.23
C MET A 41 -10.53 13.49 -12.01
N PHE A 42 -9.25 13.20 -11.79
CA PHE A 42 -8.53 12.10 -12.44
C PHE A 42 -7.32 11.66 -11.60
N ASP A 43 -6.82 10.45 -11.83
CA ASP A 43 -5.70 9.88 -11.09
C ASP A 43 -4.36 10.49 -11.54
N GLY A 44 -4.05 11.68 -11.03
CA GLY A 44 -2.83 12.43 -11.35
C GLY A 44 -2.68 13.73 -10.58
N LYS A 45 -1.49 14.34 -10.69
CA LYS A 45 -1.16 15.62 -10.06
C LYS A 45 -1.33 16.76 -11.07
N VAL A 46 -1.90 17.88 -10.63
CA VAL A 46 -2.10 19.09 -11.45
C VAL A 46 -1.15 20.19 -10.98
N PRO A 47 -0.38 20.81 -11.89
CA PRO A 47 0.44 21.96 -11.57
C PRO A 47 -0.41 23.24 -11.49
N HIS A 48 -0.36 23.89 -10.33
CA HIS A 48 -0.92 25.22 -10.11
C HIS A 48 0.18 26.28 -10.23
N TRP A 49 0.29 26.89 -11.41
CA TRP A 49 1.33 27.86 -11.73
C TRP A 49 1.20 29.18 -10.95
N HIS A 50 2.33 29.67 -10.44
CA HIS A 50 2.44 30.97 -9.78
C HIS A 50 3.57 31.78 -10.42
N HIS A 51 3.41 33.11 -10.46
CA HIS A 51 4.56 34.01 -10.67
C HIS A 51 5.61 33.75 -9.59
N TYR A 52 6.90 33.92 -9.94
CA TYR A 52 8.00 33.81 -8.98
C TYR A 52 7.72 34.53 -7.65
N SER A 53 7.33 35.81 -7.69
CA SER A 53 7.04 36.60 -6.49
C SER A 53 5.78 36.15 -5.73
N CYS A 54 4.80 35.55 -6.42
CA CYS A 54 3.58 35.04 -5.81
C CYS A 54 3.79 33.68 -5.13
N PHE A 55 4.68 32.85 -5.68
CA PHE A 55 5.03 31.55 -5.12
C PHE A 55 5.61 31.70 -3.72
N TRP A 56 6.63 32.56 -3.57
CA TRP A 56 7.30 32.82 -2.30
C TRP A 56 6.44 33.54 -1.24
N LYS A 57 5.26 34.05 -1.62
CA LYS A 57 4.27 34.58 -0.66
C LYS A 57 3.41 33.46 -0.04
N ARG A 58 3.40 32.27 -0.64
CA ARG A 58 2.51 31.15 -0.27
C ARG A 58 3.26 29.88 0.12
N ALA A 59 4.51 29.73 -0.30
CA ALA A 59 5.35 28.63 0.12
C ALA A 59 6.79 29.06 0.36
N ARG A 60 7.42 28.28 1.24
CA ARG A 60 8.87 28.25 1.41
C ARG A 60 9.37 26.88 0.98
N ILE A 61 10.53 26.90 0.33
CA ILE A 61 11.28 25.71 -0.04
C ILE A 61 12.51 25.67 0.86
N VAL A 62 12.85 24.49 1.38
CA VAL A 62 13.97 24.33 2.32
C VAL A 62 15.26 24.05 1.57
N SER A 63 15.20 23.22 0.52
CA SER A 63 16.35 22.91 -0.32
C SER A 63 16.05 23.15 -1.81
N HIS A 64 17.07 23.57 -2.55
CA HIS A 64 16.98 23.67 -4.01
C HIS A 64 16.80 22.31 -4.69
N THR A 65 17.12 21.20 -3.99
CA THR A 65 16.83 19.84 -4.45
C THR A 65 15.33 19.61 -4.60
N ASP A 66 14.49 20.22 -3.77
CA ASP A 66 13.03 20.04 -3.74
C ASP A 66 12.31 20.65 -4.96
N ILE A 67 13.07 21.20 -5.92
CA ILE A 67 12.59 21.83 -7.16
C ILE A 67 12.98 20.94 -8.33
N ASP A 68 11.98 20.32 -8.94
CA ASP A 68 12.18 19.52 -10.15
C ASP A 68 12.49 20.42 -11.36
N GLY A 69 13.48 20.02 -12.15
CA GLY A 69 14.04 20.82 -13.25
C GLY A 69 14.97 21.97 -12.83
N PHE A 70 15.38 22.09 -11.55
CA PHE A 70 16.25 23.17 -11.09
C PHE A 70 17.57 23.29 -11.88
N SER A 71 18.23 22.15 -12.16
CA SER A 71 19.50 22.10 -12.90
C SER A 71 19.36 22.42 -14.39
N GLU A 72 18.14 22.51 -14.91
CA GLU A 72 17.85 22.84 -16.32
C GLU A 72 17.65 24.36 -16.52
N LEU A 73 17.56 25.12 -15.41
CA LEU A 73 17.40 26.58 -15.43
C LEU A 73 18.68 27.30 -15.80
N ARG A 74 18.53 28.55 -16.26
CA ARG A 74 19.66 29.47 -16.42
C ARG A 74 20.37 29.65 -15.08
N TRP A 75 21.69 29.79 -15.12
CA TRP A 75 22.49 29.92 -13.91
C TRP A 75 22.04 31.10 -13.02
N GLU A 76 21.68 32.23 -13.63
CA GLU A 76 21.13 33.40 -12.93
C GLU A 76 19.83 33.09 -12.17
N ASP A 77 18.94 32.29 -12.76
CA ASP A 77 17.69 31.87 -12.13
C ASP A 77 17.93 30.86 -11.01
N GLN A 78 18.92 29.96 -11.17
CA GLN A 78 19.36 29.05 -10.11
C GLN A 78 19.89 29.83 -8.90
N GLU A 79 20.74 30.83 -9.12
CA GLU A 79 21.25 31.71 -8.05
C GLU A 79 20.13 32.54 -7.40
N LYS A 80 19.20 33.04 -8.21
CA LYS A 80 18.04 33.81 -7.73
C LYS A 80 17.14 32.98 -6.82
N ILE A 81 16.89 31.71 -7.16
CA ILE A 81 16.14 30.76 -6.33
C ILE A 81 16.93 30.41 -5.07
N LYS A 82 18.23 30.08 -5.16
CA LYS A 82 19.08 29.81 -3.98
C LYS A 82 19.06 30.98 -2.99
N LYS A 83 19.22 32.20 -3.49
CA LYS A 83 19.13 33.42 -2.69
C LYS A 83 17.73 33.63 -2.10
N ALA A 84 16.66 33.26 -2.80
CA ALA A 84 15.30 33.36 -2.26
C ALA A 84 15.00 32.32 -1.17
N ILE A 85 15.58 31.12 -1.27
CA ILE A 85 15.55 30.09 -0.22
C ILE A 85 16.24 30.62 1.05
N GLU A 86 17.44 31.20 0.90
CA GLU A 86 18.19 31.78 2.02
C GLU A 86 17.49 32.99 2.67
N THR A 87 16.87 33.84 1.85
CA THR A 87 16.28 35.13 2.31
C THR A 87 14.79 35.06 2.65
N GLY A 88 14.12 33.92 2.43
CA GLY A 88 12.68 33.76 2.73
C GLY A 88 11.74 34.50 1.77
N GLY A 89 12.19 34.83 0.55
CA GLY A 89 11.39 35.42 -0.51
C GLY A 89 11.31 36.96 -0.55
N PRO A 90 10.88 37.56 -1.69
CA PRO A 90 10.89 39.00 -1.93
C PRO A 90 9.73 39.82 -1.28
N GLY A 91 8.91 39.22 -0.41
CA GLY A 91 7.61 39.77 0.02
C GLY A 91 7.49 40.32 1.45
N GLY A 92 8.58 40.73 2.10
CA GLY A 92 8.51 41.39 3.43
C GLY A 92 7.92 42.80 3.34
N VAL A 93 6.81 43.06 4.04
CA VAL A 93 6.14 44.38 4.09
C VAL A 93 7.04 45.38 4.82
N ARG A 94 7.35 46.53 4.21
CA ARG A 94 7.87 47.71 4.92
C ARG A 94 6.70 48.32 5.70
N GLY A 95 6.70 48.19 7.03
CA GLY A 95 5.78 48.94 7.88
C GLY A 95 6.03 50.43 7.76
N TYR A 96 4.96 51.21 7.55
CA TYR A 96 4.95 52.66 7.53
C TYR A 96 5.17 53.20 8.96
N GLY A 97 6.19 54.05 9.16
CA GLY A 97 6.35 54.87 10.37
C GLY A 97 7.75 54.89 10.98
N GLY A 98 8.50 55.98 10.73
CA GLY A 98 9.48 56.57 11.66
C GLY A 98 10.87 55.94 11.81
N GLY A 99 11.84 56.47 11.02
CA GLY A 99 13.27 56.63 11.33
C GLY A 99 13.98 55.70 12.33
N GLY A 100 14.40 54.52 11.86
CA GLY A 100 15.39 53.66 12.52
C GLY A 100 15.65 52.42 11.67
N LYS A 101 16.88 51.86 11.63
CA LYS A 101 17.19 50.61 10.91
C LYS A 101 16.35 49.45 11.47
N ALA A 102 15.14 49.24 10.94
CA ALA A 102 14.24 48.16 11.33
C ALA A 102 14.56 46.86 10.57
N GLU A 103 14.75 45.77 11.32
CA GLU A 103 14.86 44.41 10.76
C GLU A 103 13.55 43.99 10.08
N LYS A 104 13.63 43.23 8.98
CA LYS A 104 12.46 42.72 8.24
C LYS A 104 11.70 41.69 9.09
N SER A 105 10.39 41.87 9.25
CA SER A 105 9.50 40.93 9.95
C SER A 105 9.19 39.68 9.10
N LEU A 106 9.06 38.52 9.73
CA LEU A 106 8.73 37.22 9.12
C LEU A 106 7.20 37.07 9.05
N ASN A 107 6.64 36.88 7.85
CA ASN A 107 5.19 36.78 7.63
C ASN A 107 4.55 35.47 8.14
N ASP A 108 5.39 34.44 8.35
CA ASP A 108 4.98 33.08 8.68
C ASP A 108 4.98 32.79 10.19
N PHE A 109 5.53 33.71 10.99
CA PHE A 109 5.65 33.56 12.43
C PHE A 109 5.11 34.80 13.13
N ALA A 110 4.19 34.60 14.07
CA ALA A 110 3.66 35.68 14.90
C ALA A 110 3.84 35.37 16.38
N ALA A 111 3.96 36.42 17.20
CA ALA A 111 3.92 36.34 18.64
C ALA A 111 2.82 37.27 19.16
N GLU A 112 1.90 36.72 19.95
CA GLU A 112 0.84 37.50 20.60
C GLU A 112 0.48 36.88 21.96
N TYR A 113 -0.27 37.63 22.78
CA TYR A 113 -0.94 37.06 23.94
C TYR A 113 -2.20 36.30 23.53
N ALA A 114 -2.41 35.13 24.13
CA ALA A 114 -3.60 34.34 23.88
C ALA A 114 -4.87 35.12 24.26
N LYS A 115 -5.77 35.34 23.29
CA LYS A 115 -6.99 36.13 23.47
C LYS A 115 -8.10 35.36 24.22
N SER A 116 -8.00 34.02 24.25
CA SER A 116 -8.94 33.12 24.93
C SER A 116 -8.28 31.80 25.31
N ASN A 117 -8.90 31.03 26.23
CA ASN A 117 -8.46 29.69 26.67
C ASN A 117 -8.74 28.56 25.65
N ARG A 118 -9.03 28.90 24.38
CA ARG A 118 -9.43 27.93 23.34
C ARG A 118 -8.25 27.41 22.51
N SER A 119 -7.06 27.98 22.68
CA SER A 119 -5.89 27.62 21.87
C SER A 119 -5.10 26.50 22.53
N THR A 120 -4.67 25.53 21.74
CA THR A 120 -3.91 24.36 22.21
C THR A 120 -2.54 24.37 21.56
N CYS A 121 -1.49 24.21 22.36
CA CYS A 121 -0.11 24.16 21.89
C CYS A 121 0.10 22.93 21.02
N LYS A 122 0.57 23.10 19.78
CA LYS A 122 0.89 21.98 18.87
C LYS A 122 2.20 21.25 19.21
N GLY A 123 2.96 21.74 20.20
CA GLY A 123 4.17 21.10 20.69
C GLY A 123 3.90 20.06 21.77
N CYS A 124 3.12 20.43 22.79
CA CYS A 124 2.85 19.61 23.97
C CYS A 124 1.39 19.23 24.17
N GLU A 125 0.50 19.64 23.25
CA GLU A 125 -0.95 19.38 23.26
C GLU A 125 -1.71 19.93 24.48
N GLN A 126 -1.06 20.76 25.30
CA GLN A 126 -1.68 21.44 26.43
C GLN A 126 -2.36 22.75 26.01
N LYS A 127 -3.37 23.18 26.77
CA LYS A 127 -4.07 24.46 26.54
C LYS A 127 -3.15 25.64 26.84
N ILE A 128 -3.24 26.68 26.00
CA ILE A 128 -2.59 27.97 26.19
C ILE A 128 -3.60 28.90 26.85
N GLU A 129 -3.32 29.35 28.06
CA GLU A 129 -4.24 30.18 28.84
C GLU A 129 -4.29 31.62 28.33
N LYS A 130 -5.44 32.27 28.50
CA LYS A 130 -5.67 33.68 28.12
C LYS A 130 -4.65 34.56 28.85
N GLY A 131 -3.96 35.40 28.08
CA GLY A 131 -2.91 36.27 28.59
C GLY A 131 -1.51 35.66 28.58
N GLN A 132 -1.33 34.38 28.26
CA GLN A 132 0.00 33.78 28.04
C GLN A 132 0.54 34.09 26.64
N ILE A 133 1.86 34.22 26.51
CA ILE A 133 2.54 34.40 25.22
C ILE A 133 2.42 33.11 24.42
N ARG A 134 2.10 33.25 23.14
CA ARG A 134 2.12 32.15 22.17
C ARG A 134 2.80 32.58 20.89
N ILE A 135 3.51 31.65 20.27
CA ILE A 135 4.18 31.85 18.99
C ILE A 135 3.47 30.97 17.95
N SER A 136 3.01 31.55 16.84
CA SER A 136 2.45 30.78 15.74
C SER A 136 3.48 30.49 14.66
N LYS A 137 3.25 29.37 13.95
CA LYS A 137 3.71 29.18 12.57
C LYS A 137 2.50 29.00 11.67
N LYS A 138 2.42 29.77 10.59
CA LYS A 138 1.39 29.59 9.56
C LYS A 138 1.65 28.30 8.77
N MET A 139 0.66 27.43 8.69
CA MET A 139 0.70 26.18 7.94
C MET A 139 -0.63 25.92 7.23
N VAL A 140 -0.58 25.20 6.11
CA VAL A 140 -1.79 24.73 5.42
C VAL A 140 -2.24 23.41 6.05
N HIS A 141 -3.54 23.25 6.30
CA HIS A 141 -4.10 22.01 6.87
C HIS A 141 -4.08 20.88 5.82
N PRO A 142 -3.46 19.71 6.10
CA PRO A 142 -3.32 18.61 5.13
C PRO A 142 -4.65 18.13 4.53
N GLU A 143 -5.69 18.02 5.37
CA GLU A 143 -7.01 17.50 4.96
C GLU A 143 -7.96 18.57 4.42
N LYS A 144 -7.64 19.87 4.55
CA LYS A 144 -8.50 20.98 4.09
C LYS A 144 -7.68 22.11 3.46
N PRO A 145 -7.05 21.89 2.29
CA PRO A 145 -6.19 22.88 1.63
C PRO A 145 -6.93 24.18 1.24
N GLN A 146 -8.25 24.09 1.11
CA GLN A 146 -9.17 25.16 0.75
C GLN A 146 -9.34 26.27 1.81
N LEU A 147 -8.93 26.02 3.07
CA LEU A 147 -8.95 27.02 4.16
C LEU A 147 -7.77 28.01 4.14
N GLY A 148 -6.77 27.79 3.29
CA GLY A 148 -5.57 28.63 3.25
C GLY A 148 -4.59 28.36 4.39
N MET A 149 -3.72 29.33 4.71
CA MET A 149 -2.74 29.19 5.79
C MET A 149 -3.36 29.54 7.15
N ILE A 150 -3.26 28.62 8.11
CA ILE A 150 -3.80 28.74 9.47
C ILE A 150 -2.63 28.85 10.46
N ASP A 151 -2.79 29.66 11.49
CA ASP A 151 -1.81 29.79 12.58
C ASP A 151 -1.84 28.57 13.52
N ASN A 152 -0.75 27.79 13.53
CA ASN A 152 -0.51 26.75 14.53
C ASN A 152 0.25 27.35 15.71
N TRP A 153 -0.39 27.40 16.87
CA TRP A 153 0.14 28.04 18.09
C TRP A 153 1.00 27.08 18.93
N TYR A 154 2.08 27.61 19.51
CA TYR A 154 3.00 26.92 20.40
C TYR A 154 3.29 27.77 21.64
N HIS A 155 3.57 27.12 22.77
CA HIS A 155 4.25 27.76 23.90
C HIS A 155 5.67 28.21 23.46
N PRO A 156 6.22 29.31 24.00
CA PRO A 156 7.56 29.78 23.65
C PRO A 156 8.64 28.69 23.76
N GLU A 157 8.62 27.90 24.84
CA GLU A 157 9.58 26.81 25.06
C GLU A 157 9.41 25.65 24.07
N CYS A 158 8.15 25.30 23.75
CA CYS A 158 7.81 24.29 22.75
C CYS A 158 8.24 24.71 21.34
N PHE A 159 8.15 26.01 21.04
CA PHE A 159 8.60 26.57 19.78
C PHE A 159 10.14 26.54 19.68
N VAL A 160 10.84 26.94 20.75
CA VAL A 160 12.32 26.99 20.80
C VAL A 160 12.93 25.59 20.64
N SER A 161 12.37 24.59 21.31
CA SER A 161 12.83 23.19 21.20
C SER A 161 12.65 22.61 19.79
N ARG A 162 11.65 23.08 19.03
CA ARG A 162 11.34 22.62 17.67
C ARG A 162 11.67 23.63 16.58
N ARG A 163 12.48 24.66 16.89
CA ARG A 163 12.75 25.78 15.97
C ARG A 163 13.29 25.34 14.61
N ALA A 164 14.15 24.30 14.57
CA ALA A 164 14.71 23.76 13.34
C ALA A 164 13.63 23.06 12.48
N GLU A 165 12.81 22.20 13.10
CA GLU A 165 11.69 21.51 12.44
C GLU A 165 10.60 22.48 11.95
N LEU A 166 10.39 23.57 12.71
CA LEU A 166 9.49 24.64 12.35
C LEU A 166 10.09 25.59 11.31
N GLY A 167 11.32 25.38 10.83
CA GLY A 167 11.93 26.20 9.78
C GLY A 167 12.28 27.63 10.24
N PHE A 168 12.48 27.82 11.54
CA PHE A 168 12.99 29.07 12.11
C PHE A 168 14.52 29.02 12.09
N LEU A 169 15.12 29.69 11.10
CA LEU A 169 16.55 29.63 10.82
C LEU A 169 17.38 30.26 11.96
N PRO A 170 18.64 29.83 12.19
CA PRO A 170 19.54 30.42 13.19
C PRO A 170 19.85 31.92 12.99
N ALA A 171 19.64 32.42 11.77
CA ALA A 171 19.78 33.82 11.42
C ALA A 171 18.57 34.67 11.86
N TYR A 172 17.46 34.05 12.27
CA TYR A 172 16.25 34.74 12.69
C TYR A 172 16.26 35.01 14.20
N GLY A 173 15.78 36.19 14.58
CA GLY A 173 15.68 36.62 15.98
C GLY A 173 14.24 36.87 16.39
N ALA A 174 13.98 36.92 17.70
CA ALA A 174 12.66 37.26 18.26
C ALA A 174 12.08 38.57 17.72
N THR A 175 12.95 39.55 17.40
CA THR A 175 12.61 40.86 16.83
C THR A 175 11.92 40.78 15.46
N GLN A 176 12.06 39.66 14.76
CA GLN A 176 11.50 39.44 13.44
C GLN A 176 10.10 38.80 13.48
N LEU A 177 9.58 38.42 14.66
CA LEU A 177 8.23 37.86 14.80
C LEU A 177 7.15 38.95 14.61
N LEU A 178 6.11 38.67 13.83
CA LEU A 178 4.95 39.57 13.70
C LEU A 178 4.23 39.72 15.05
N GLY A 179 3.98 40.94 15.50
CA GLY A 179 3.34 41.20 16.80
C GLY A 179 4.31 41.28 18.00
N PHE A 180 5.62 41.07 17.79
CA PHE A 180 6.64 41.24 18.84
C PHE A 180 6.62 42.63 19.48
N SER A 181 6.34 43.67 18.70
CA SER A 181 6.25 45.06 19.18
C SER A 181 5.12 45.29 20.19
N ILE A 182 4.10 44.43 20.22
CA ILE A 182 2.89 44.57 21.07
C ILE A 182 3.08 43.89 22.44
N LEU A 183 4.14 43.08 22.61
CA LEU A 183 4.45 42.39 23.87
C LEU A 183 5.00 43.35 24.94
N LYS A 184 4.84 42.99 26.23
CA LYS A 184 5.43 43.72 27.36
C LYS A 184 6.96 43.68 27.31
N ALA A 185 7.62 44.66 27.93
CA ALA A 185 9.07 44.79 27.90
C ALA A 185 9.80 43.55 28.48
N GLU A 186 9.31 43.02 29.60
CA GLU A 186 9.83 41.80 30.26
C GLU A 186 9.74 40.56 29.35
N ASP A 187 8.61 40.42 28.68
CA ASP A 187 8.31 39.31 27.77
C ASP A 187 9.13 39.40 26.47
N LYS A 188 9.37 40.63 25.98
CA LYS A 188 10.27 40.89 24.85
C LYS A 188 11.71 40.47 25.14
N GLU A 189 12.22 40.78 26.33
CA GLU A 189 13.57 40.39 26.74
C GLU A 189 13.68 38.88 26.94
N THR A 190 12.64 38.24 27.49
CA THR A 190 12.57 36.78 27.63
C THR A 190 12.61 36.08 26.27
N LEU A 191 11.82 36.55 25.30
CA LEU A 191 11.83 35.99 23.94
C LEU A 191 13.15 36.26 23.19
N LYS A 192 13.78 37.43 23.37
CA LYS A 192 15.11 37.70 22.79
C LYS A 192 16.18 36.75 23.33
N LYS A 193 16.15 36.43 24.64
CA LYS A 193 17.07 35.44 25.24
C LYS A 193 16.82 34.04 24.71
N GLN A 194 15.55 33.66 24.49
CA GLN A 194 15.17 32.33 24.00
C GLN A 194 15.40 32.15 22.50
N LEU A 195 15.33 33.22 21.70
CA LEU A 195 15.51 33.22 20.24
C LEU A 195 16.55 34.29 19.78
N PRO A 196 17.86 34.08 20.10
CA PRO A 196 18.91 35.00 19.67
C PRO A 196 19.23 34.84 18.18
N ALA A 197 19.34 35.96 17.45
CA ALA A 197 19.83 35.96 16.07
C ALA A 197 21.36 35.85 16.06
N THR A 198 21.91 34.82 15.42
CA THR A 198 23.36 34.73 15.18
C THR A 198 23.74 35.51 13.93
N LYS A 199 24.38 36.69 14.08
CA LYS A 199 24.92 37.46 12.95
C LYS A 199 26.24 36.84 12.48
N SER A 200 26.29 36.35 11.24
CA SER A 200 27.54 36.04 10.54
C SER A 200 28.04 37.30 9.81
N GLU A 201 28.82 38.14 10.49
CA GLU A 201 29.64 39.17 9.82
C GLU A 201 31.11 38.79 9.92
N GLY A 202 31.80 38.88 8.78
CA GLY A 202 33.19 38.51 8.60
C GLY A 202 34.19 39.49 9.23
N LYS A 203 35.45 39.02 9.25
CA LYS A 203 36.69 39.61 9.81
C LYS A 203 36.85 39.50 11.33
N ARG A 204 37.72 38.59 11.76
CA ARG A 204 38.50 38.72 12.99
C ARG A 204 40.00 38.73 12.63
N LYS A 205 40.66 39.85 12.95
CA LYS A 205 42.08 39.87 13.32
C LYS A 205 42.22 39.12 14.64
N GLY A 206 43.33 38.42 14.81
CA GLY A 206 43.59 37.52 15.93
C GLY A 206 43.85 38.24 17.25
N GLU A 207 43.57 37.53 18.33
CA GLU A 207 44.53 37.25 19.41
C GLU A 207 44.01 36.05 20.23
N GLU A 208 44.97 35.29 20.74
CA GLU A 208 44.88 33.96 21.33
C GLU A 208 44.22 33.96 22.73
N VAL A 209 43.44 32.93 23.06
CA VAL A 209 43.64 32.08 24.26
C VAL A 209 43.05 30.70 23.97
N ASP A 210 43.84 29.68 24.30
CA ASP A 210 43.72 28.25 24.05
C ASP A 210 42.65 27.55 24.92
N GLY A 211 42.10 26.41 24.47
CA GLY A 211 41.20 25.59 25.30
C GLY A 211 40.10 24.74 24.61
N ASN A 212 40.44 23.98 23.58
CA ASN A 212 39.91 22.65 23.20
C ASN A 212 38.37 22.35 23.17
N ALA A 213 37.77 22.39 21.96
CA ALA A 213 36.64 21.53 21.56
C ALA A 213 36.73 21.20 20.06
N THR A 214 36.93 19.92 19.74
CA THR A 214 37.08 19.36 18.39
C THR A 214 35.82 19.52 17.53
N ALA A 215 35.77 20.59 16.74
CA ALA A 215 35.04 20.62 15.48
C ALA A 215 35.98 20.16 14.36
N LYS A 216 35.70 19.01 13.72
CA LYS A 216 36.40 18.59 12.50
C LYS A 216 36.20 19.67 11.42
N LYS A 217 37.21 20.54 11.23
CA LYS A 217 37.35 21.37 10.03
C LYS A 217 37.35 20.43 8.82
N LYS A 218 36.38 20.57 7.90
CA LYS A 218 36.44 19.94 6.57
C LYS A 218 37.82 20.26 5.93
N PRO A 219 38.55 19.26 5.41
CA PRO A 219 39.90 19.46 4.90
C PRO A 219 39.92 20.47 3.74
N LYS A 220 40.97 21.30 3.67
CA LYS A 220 41.17 22.35 2.65
C LYS A 220 40.98 21.85 1.20
N LYS A 221 41.27 20.56 0.98
CA LYS A 221 41.13 19.82 -0.29
C LYS A 221 39.67 19.61 -0.74
N GLU A 222 38.70 19.55 0.19
CA GLU A 222 37.28 19.39 -0.14
C GLU A 222 36.64 20.70 -0.60
N LYS A 223 36.93 21.83 0.07
CA LYS A 223 36.45 23.16 -0.35
C LYS A 223 36.95 23.55 -1.75
N GLU A 224 38.17 23.16 -2.07
CA GLU A 224 38.76 23.41 -3.39
C GLU A 224 38.13 22.53 -4.49
N LYS A 225 37.81 21.26 -4.18
CA LYS A 225 37.04 20.37 -5.07
C LYS A 225 35.61 20.88 -5.28
N GLU A 226 34.93 21.34 -4.23
CA GLU A 226 33.56 21.86 -4.28
C GLU A 226 33.48 23.15 -5.13
N SER A 227 34.45 24.05 -4.97
CA SER A 227 34.58 25.26 -5.79
C SER A 227 34.87 24.94 -7.27
N LYS A 228 35.77 23.97 -7.55
CA LYS A 228 36.07 23.53 -8.91
C LYS A 228 34.85 22.88 -9.58
N HIS A 229 34.11 22.06 -8.84
CA HIS A 229 32.92 21.39 -9.31
C HIS A 229 31.77 22.37 -9.61
N GLN A 230 31.56 23.38 -8.75
CA GLN A 230 30.58 24.43 -8.99
C GLN A 230 30.92 25.27 -10.22
N LYS A 231 32.21 25.53 -10.45
CA LYS A 231 32.69 26.19 -11.67
C LYS A 231 32.38 25.36 -12.92
N GLN A 232 32.60 24.05 -12.89
CA GLN A 232 32.27 23.15 -13.99
C GLN A 232 30.76 23.10 -14.29
N LEU A 233 29.90 23.07 -13.26
CA LEU A 233 28.44 23.12 -13.44
C LEU A 233 27.97 24.43 -14.08
N LYS A 234 28.60 25.56 -13.72
CA LYS A 234 28.33 26.86 -14.32
C LYS A 234 28.71 26.88 -15.80
N GLU A 235 29.94 26.50 -16.13
CA GLU A 235 30.46 26.43 -17.51
C GLU A 235 29.59 25.52 -18.38
N GLN A 236 29.15 24.37 -17.85
CA GLN A 236 28.24 23.45 -18.54
C GLN A 236 26.86 24.08 -18.81
N THR A 237 26.29 24.77 -17.83
CA THR A 237 24.97 25.41 -17.95
C THR A 237 25.00 26.54 -18.99
N GLU A 238 26.05 27.35 -18.97
CA GLU A 238 26.29 28.42 -19.94
C GLU A 238 26.47 27.88 -21.36
N LEU A 239 27.19 26.76 -21.52
CA LEU A 239 27.33 26.09 -22.82
C LEU A 239 25.99 25.62 -23.39
N ILE A 240 25.18 24.92 -22.58
CA ILE A 240 23.88 24.39 -23.01
C ILE A 240 22.95 25.54 -23.41
N TRP A 241 22.85 26.59 -22.58
CA TRP A 241 22.00 27.73 -22.87
C TRP A 241 22.51 28.57 -24.04
N GLY A 242 23.82 28.67 -24.23
CA GLY A 242 24.42 29.30 -25.41
C GLY A 242 24.03 28.58 -26.71
N ILE A 243 24.03 27.23 -26.71
CA ILE A 243 23.56 26.44 -27.85
C ILE A 243 22.05 26.66 -28.07
N LYS A 244 21.23 26.61 -27.01
CA LYS A 244 19.79 26.82 -27.09
C LYS A 244 19.42 28.18 -27.68
N ASP A 245 20.06 29.26 -27.20
CA ASP A 245 19.77 30.62 -27.63
C ASP A 245 20.15 30.86 -29.10
N GLU A 246 21.25 30.26 -29.57
CA GLU A 246 21.64 30.35 -30.99
C GLU A 246 20.76 29.48 -31.89
N LEU A 247 20.44 28.24 -31.49
CA LEU A 247 19.50 27.40 -32.24
C LEU A 247 18.13 28.06 -32.38
N ARG A 248 17.66 28.75 -31.33
CA ARG A 248 16.37 29.45 -31.36
C ARG A 248 16.33 30.66 -32.29
N LYS A 249 17.48 31.31 -32.52
CA LYS A 249 17.58 32.45 -33.45
C LYS A 249 17.64 32.00 -34.90
N VAL A 250 18.25 30.84 -35.17
CA VAL A 250 18.71 30.48 -36.52
C VAL A 250 18.01 29.25 -37.11
N CYS A 251 17.39 28.39 -36.29
CA CYS A 251 16.73 27.16 -36.76
C CYS A 251 15.21 27.22 -36.52
N SER A 252 14.43 26.72 -37.47
CA SER A 252 12.99 26.47 -37.29
C SER A 252 12.74 25.18 -36.51
N THR A 253 11.52 25.00 -35.99
CA THR A 253 11.13 23.77 -35.29
C THR A 253 11.26 22.52 -36.16
N ASN A 254 11.10 22.65 -37.48
CA ASN A 254 11.24 21.51 -38.40
C ASN A 254 12.72 21.14 -38.60
N ASP A 255 13.60 22.13 -38.72
CA ASP A 255 15.06 21.91 -38.82
C ASP A 255 15.58 21.16 -37.59
N LEU A 256 15.10 21.52 -36.39
CA LEU A 256 15.46 20.84 -35.15
C LEU A 256 14.98 19.37 -35.11
N LYS A 257 13.83 19.05 -35.72
CA LYS A 257 13.36 17.66 -35.83
C LYS A 257 14.25 16.86 -36.78
N GLU A 258 14.61 17.42 -37.91
CA GLU A 258 15.49 16.78 -38.89
C GLU A 258 16.89 16.50 -38.31
N LEU A 259 17.43 17.42 -37.50
CA LEU A 259 18.67 17.20 -36.76
C LEU A 259 18.60 16.02 -35.79
N LEU A 260 17.46 15.83 -35.10
CA LEU A 260 17.25 14.66 -34.23
C LEU A 260 17.16 13.37 -35.05
N ILE A 261 16.39 13.37 -36.14
CA ILE A 261 16.20 12.22 -37.02
C ILE A 261 17.53 11.77 -37.63
N ALA A 262 18.35 12.71 -38.11
CA ALA A 262 19.68 12.42 -38.67
C ALA A 262 20.64 11.76 -37.67
N ASN A 263 20.47 12.06 -36.38
CA ASN A 263 21.24 11.46 -35.28
C ASN A 263 20.55 10.24 -34.64
N LYS A 264 19.52 9.69 -35.30
CA LYS A 264 18.73 8.54 -34.84
C LYS A 264 18.16 8.74 -33.42
N GLN A 265 17.81 9.98 -33.07
CA GLN A 265 17.17 10.33 -31.80
C GLN A 265 15.65 10.43 -31.99
N GLU A 266 14.89 10.03 -30.96
CA GLU A 266 13.44 10.19 -30.96
C GLU A 266 13.04 11.68 -30.93
N VAL A 267 12.02 12.07 -31.69
CA VAL A 267 11.51 13.45 -31.74
C VAL A 267 10.42 13.64 -30.67
N PRO A 268 10.62 14.47 -29.63
CA PRO A 268 9.62 14.72 -28.60
C PRO A 268 8.52 15.67 -29.09
N SER A 269 7.37 15.62 -28.43
CA SER A 269 6.31 16.62 -28.58
C SER A 269 6.66 17.90 -27.83
N GLY A 270 6.62 19.05 -28.50
CA GLY A 270 6.83 20.37 -27.91
C GLY A 270 8.19 20.98 -28.26
N GLU A 271 8.17 22.26 -28.66
CA GLU A 271 9.33 23.00 -29.18
C GLU A 271 10.52 23.01 -28.20
N ASN A 272 10.29 23.27 -26.90
CA ASN A 272 11.35 23.30 -25.91
C ASN A 272 11.97 21.91 -25.69
N ALA A 273 11.17 20.84 -25.65
CA ALA A 273 11.70 19.49 -25.48
C ALA A 273 12.56 19.08 -26.69
N ILE A 274 12.20 19.51 -27.90
CA ILE A 274 13.01 19.32 -29.11
C ILE A 274 14.34 20.08 -28.96
N LEU A 275 14.27 21.37 -28.61
CA LEU A 275 15.44 22.24 -28.41
C LEU A 275 16.40 21.68 -27.34
N ASP A 276 15.86 21.18 -26.22
CA ASP A 276 16.62 20.61 -25.12
C ASP A 276 17.38 19.34 -25.53
N ARG A 277 16.73 18.46 -26.33
CA ARG A 277 17.37 17.24 -26.85
C ARG A 277 18.46 17.55 -27.87
N VAL A 278 18.23 18.50 -28.78
CA VAL A 278 19.26 18.93 -29.75
C VAL A 278 20.43 19.58 -29.01
N ALA A 279 20.17 20.43 -28.02
CA ALA A 279 21.23 21.06 -27.23
C ALA A 279 22.07 20.04 -26.42
N ASP A 280 21.46 19.05 -25.78
CA ASP A 280 22.19 17.96 -25.11
C ASP A 280 23.01 17.14 -26.11
N GLY A 281 22.41 16.80 -27.25
CA GLY A 281 23.05 16.06 -28.32
C GLY A 281 24.26 16.79 -28.91
N MET A 282 24.15 18.10 -29.14
CA MET A 282 25.25 18.92 -29.64
C MET A 282 26.35 19.11 -28.58
N ALA A 283 25.99 19.29 -27.31
CA ALA A 283 26.93 19.55 -26.23
C ALA A 283 27.74 18.32 -25.81
N PHE A 284 27.14 17.12 -25.86
CA PHE A 284 27.72 15.89 -25.30
C PHE A 284 27.79 14.71 -26.28
N GLY A 285 27.11 14.78 -27.43
CA GLY A 285 27.01 13.72 -28.43
C GLY A 285 25.63 13.04 -28.46
N ALA A 286 25.35 12.30 -29.53
CA ALA A 286 24.08 11.58 -29.72
C ALA A 286 23.99 10.36 -28.77
N LEU A 287 22.89 10.21 -28.05
CA LEU A 287 22.68 9.10 -27.10
C LEU A 287 22.42 7.80 -27.86
N LEU A 288 23.03 6.70 -27.40
CA LEU A 288 22.68 5.37 -27.89
C LEU A 288 21.38 4.85 -27.26
N PRO A 289 20.66 3.96 -27.95
CA PRO A 289 19.48 3.32 -27.40
C PRO A 289 19.77 2.57 -26.10
N CYS A 290 18.77 2.53 -25.23
CA CYS A 290 18.77 1.74 -24.00
C CYS A 290 19.05 0.26 -24.30
N GLN A 291 19.94 -0.35 -23.52
CA GLN A 291 20.29 -1.76 -23.72
C GLN A 291 19.15 -2.69 -23.31
N GLU A 292 18.30 -2.27 -22.38
CA GLU A 292 17.17 -3.08 -21.88
C GLU A 292 15.97 -3.09 -22.83
N CYS A 293 15.55 -1.92 -23.33
CA CYS A 293 14.31 -1.79 -24.11
C CYS A 293 14.47 -1.15 -25.49
N LYS A 294 15.72 -0.83 -25.90
CA LYS A 294 16.02 -0.06 -27.13
C LYS A 294 15.36 1.33 -27.19
N GLY A 295 14.82 1.81 -26.08
CA GLY A 295 14.24 3.15 -25.95
C GLY A 295 15.27 4.26 -25.89
N GLN A 296 14.82 5.51 -25.99
CA GLN A 296 15.68 6.69 -25.97
C GLN A 296 16.02 7.09 -24.52
N PHE A 297 17.28 7.43 -24.25
CA PHE A 297 17.63 8.09 -22.98
C PHE A 297 17.34 9.59 -23.07
N VAL A 298 16.83 10.16 -21.98
CA VAL A 298 16.52 11.58 -21.86
C VAL A 298 17.06 12.08 -20.53
N PHE A 299 17.84 13.15 -20.56
CA PHE A 299 18.29 13.82 -19.34
C PHE A 299 17.10 14.39 -18.59
N LYS A 300 17.04 14.15 -17.28
CA LYS A 300 16.18 14.87 -16.35
C LYS A 300 16.98 15.12 -15.09
N SER A 301 17.11 16.38 -14.70
CA SER A 301 17.67 16.88 -13.45
C SER A 301 19.02 16.30 -12.94
N ASP A 302 19.06 15.01 -12.60
CA ASP A 302 20.14 14.28 -11.92
C ASP A 302 20.74 13.09 -12.73
N ALA A 303 20.08 12.63 -13.79
CA ALA A 303 20.54 11.49 -14.60
C ALA A 303 19.86 11.43 -15.99
N TYR A 304 20.27 10.44 -16.79
CA TYR A 304 19.55 10.02 -18.00
C TYR A 304 18.57 8.91 -17.66
N TYR A 305 17.31 9.14 -17.97
CA TYR A 305 16.20 8.20 -17.78
C TYR A 305 15.75 7.68 -19.14
N CYS A 306 15.53 6.37 -19.25
CA CYS A 306 14.96 5.82 -20.46
C CYS A 306 13.49 6.25 -20.61
N SER A 307 13.08 6.65 -21.82
CA SER A 307 11.70 6.97 -22.17
C SER A 307 10.94 5.80 -22.79
N GLY A 308 11.63 4.68 -23.05
CA GLY A 308 11.05 3.48 -23.64
C GLY A 308 10.21 2.66 -22.67
N ASP A 309 9.61 1.60 -23.20
CA ASP A 309 8.79 0.66 -22.46
C ASP A 309 9.43 -0.74 -22.58
N ILE A 310 9.56 -1.48 -21.48
CA ILE A 310 10.09 -2.86 -21.48
C ILE A 310 9.07 -3.77 -22.16
N THR A 311 7.80 -3.56 -21.82
CA THR A 311 6.65 -4.24 -22.41
C THR A 311 5.53 -3.22 -22.63
N ALA A 312 4.42 -3.64 -23.24
CA ALA A 312 3.23 -2.78 -23.33
C ALA A 312 2.56 -2.44 -21.98
N TRP A 313 3.01 -3.06 -20.89
CA TRP A 313 2.51 -2.85 -19.52
C TRP A 313 3.44 -1.98 -18.70
N THR A 314 4.74 -2.00 -18.97
CA THR A 314 5.75 -1.48 -18.05
C THR A 314 6.75 -0.56 -18.72
N LYS A 315 6.90 0.62 -18.12
CA LYS A 315 7.91 1.60 -18.51
C LYS A 315 9.29 1.16 -18.12
N CYS A 316 10.26 1.39 -19.00
CA CYS A 316 11.66 1.19 -18.67
C CYS A 316 12.07 2.15 -17.55
N VAL A 317 12.67 1.59 -16.50
CA VAL A 317 13.18 2.32 -15.34
C VAL A 317 14.69 2.55 -15.40
N ALA A 318 15.34 2.15 -16.51
CA ALA A 318 16.77 2.32 -16.68
C ALA A 318 17.20 3.78 -16.46
N LYS A 319 18.15 3.94 -15.53
CA LYS A 319 18.75 5.21 -15.13
C LYS A 319 20.26 5.09 -15.22
N THR A 320 20.92 6.07 -15.84
CA THR A 320 22.38 6.13 -15.90
C THR A 320 22.88 7.57 -15.92
N GLN A 321 24.03 7.83 -15.29
CA GLN A 321 24.74 9.10 -15.43
C GLN A 321 25.76 9.09 -16.58
N THR A 322 26.14 7.90 -17.04
CA THR A 322 27.16 7.67 -18.07
C THR A 322 26.56 6.93 -19.28
N PRO A 323 25.61 7.55 -20.00
CA PRO A 323 25.03 6.91 -21.18
C PRO A 323 26.08 6.79 -22.30
N ASN A 324 26.04 5.69 -23.04
CA ASN A 324 26.90 5.53 -24.21
C ASN A 324 26.49 6.51 -25.32
N ARG A 325 27.46 7.21 -25.92
CA ARG A 325 27.20 8.25 -26.94
C ARG A 325 28.01 8.04 -28.22
N LYS A 326 27.45 8.50 -29.34
CA LYS A 326 28.12 8.69 -30.63
C LYS A 326 28.34 10.18 -30.90
N ASP A 327 29.26 10.49 -31.81
CA ASP A 327 29.50 11.88 -32.18
C ASP A 327 28.26 12.46 -32.87
N TRP A 328 27.94 13.71 -32.54
CA TRP A 328 26.81 14.42 -33.14
C TRP A 328 27.12 14.79 -34.59
N ILE A 329 26.27 14.37 -35.51
CA ILE A 329 26.43 14.58 -36.95
C ILE A 329 25.49 15.71 -37.38
N ILE A 330 26.07 16.73 -38.03
CA ILE A 330 25.30 17.79 -38.69
C ILE A 330 25.19 17.40 -40.17
N PRO A 331 23.97 17.16 -40.70
CA PRO A 331 23.75 16.85 -42.10
C PRO A 331 24.28 17.94 -43.04
N LYS A 332 24.57 17.57 -44.29
CA LYS A 332 25.21 18.50 -45.23
C LYS A 332 24.28 19.67 -45.59
N GLU A 333 22.96 19.45 -45.56
CA GLU A 333 21.94 20.45 -45.84
C GLU A 333 21.96 21.60 -44.82
N PHE A 334 22.29 21.31 -43.55
CA PHE A 334 22.34 22.32 -42.49
C PHE A 334 23.67 23.10 -42.40
N ARG A 335 24.60 22.88 -43.33
CA ARG A 335 25.89 23.61 -43.40
C ARG A 335 25.76 25.01 -43.99
N GLU A 336 24.59 25.38 -44.51
CA GLU A 336 24.26 26.74 -44.92
C GLU A 336 24.11 27.68 -43.71
N ILE A 337 23.76 27.11 -42.54
CA ILE A 337 23.65 27.85 -41.29
C ILE A 337 25.07 28.15 -40.74
N PRO A 338 25.48 29.43 -40.63
CA PRO A 338 26.86 29.81 -40.27
C PRO A 338 27.32 29.27 -38.91
N TYR A 339 26.39 29.15 -37.96
CA TYR A 339 26.63 28.61 -36.63
C TYR A 339 26.92 27.10 -36.68
N LEU A 340 26.07 26.32 -37.37
CA LEU A 340 26.20 24.86 -37.49
C LEU A 340 27.41 24.45 -38.34
N LYS A 341 27.79 25.26 -39.34
CA LYS A 341 29.00 25.03 -40.15
C LYS A 341 30.30 25.10 -39.34
N LYS A 342 30.35 25.97 -38.32
CA LYS A 342 31.53 26.18 -37.46
C LYS A 342 31.51 25.30 -36.21
N PHE A 343 30.38 24.66 -35.91
CA PHE A 343 30.23 23.85 -34.71
C PHE A 343 31.04 22.55 -34.82
N LYS A 344 31.90 22.30 -33.83
CA LYS A 344 32.59 21.03 -33.65
C LYS A 344 32.20 20.45 -32.29
N CYS A 345 31.59 19.26 -32.31
CA CYS A 345 31.26 18.56 -31.08
C CYS A 345 32.55 18.15 -30.36
N LYS A 346 32.73 18.60 -29.12
CA LYS A 346 33.80 18.15 -28.23
C LYS A 346 33.19 17.13 -27.28
N LYS A 347 33.61 15.86 -27.37
CA LYS A 347 33.20 14.83 -26.43
C LYS A 347 33.64 15.23 -25.02
N GLN A 348 32.67 15.44 -24.15
CA GLN A 348 32.85 15.68 -22.72
C GLN A 348 31.70 15.00 -21.99
N ASP A 349 31.98 14.49 -20.79
CA ASP A 349 30.94 13.89 -19.95
C ASP A 349 30.16 14.98 -19.22
N ARG A 350 28.87 14.71 -19.00
CA ARG A 350 28.01 15.62 -18.25
C ARG A 350 28.36 15.55 -16.77
N VAL A 351 28.50 16.71 -16.14
CA VAL A 351 28.74 16.88 -14.70
C VAL A 351 27.40 16.98 -13.97
N PHE A 352 27.27 16.27 -12.84
CA PHE A 352 26.06 16.18 -12.02
C PHE A 352 26.29 16.77 -10.61
N PRO A 353 25.26 17.30 -9.91
CA PRO A 353 25.40 17.83 -8.56
C PRO A 353 25.88 16.79 -7.51
N PRO A 354 26.57 17.19 -6.42
CA PRO A 354 27.23 16.28 -5.47
C PRO A 354 26.35 15.31 -4.64
N ASP A 355 25.02 15.29 -4.83
CA ASP A 355 24.12 14.41 -4.05
C ASP A 355 23.54 13.23 -4.88
N ALA A 356 24.21 12.84 -5.97
CA ALA A 356 23.70 11.84 -6.92
C ALA A 356 24.60 10.62 -7.14
N ALA A 357 25.49 10.27 -6.19
CA ALA A 357 26.31 9.06 -6.30
C ALA A 357 25.67 7.87 -5.54
N THR A 358 24.87 7.07 -6.25
CA THR A 358 24.62 5.67 -5.90
C THR A 358 24.83 4.78 -7.14
N VAL A 359 25.88 3.95 -7.03
CA VAL A 359 26.19 2.65 -7.66
C VAL A 359 26.08 2.51 -9.19
N ASN A 360 27.24 2.39 -9.87
CA ASN A 360 27.62 1.27 -10.77
C ASN A 360 28.81 1.62 -11.68
N SER A 361 29.94 0.93 -11.49
CA SER A 361 30.97 0.72 -12.52
C SER A 361 31.65 -0.65 -12.34
N ALA A 362 31.94 -1.29 -13.48
CA ALA A 362 32.09 -2.73 -13.75
C ALA A 362 33.48 -3.35 -13.35
N PRO A 363 33.70 -4.68 -13.51
CA PRO A 363 34.59 -5.53 -12.68
C PRO A 363 36.01 -5.80 -13.25
N PRO A 364 36.96 -6.31 -12.43
CA PRO A 364 38.14 -7.03 -12.90
C PRO A 364 38.20 -8.51 -12.42
N PRO A 365 39.15 -9.33 -12.93
CA PRO A 365 38.91 -10.70 -13.36
C PRO A 365 39.12 -11.80 -12.30
N SER A 366 38.62 -12.97 -12.67
CA SER A 366 38.56 -14.25 -11.97
C SER A 366 39.90 -14.77 -11.45
N ALA A 367 39.93 -15.16 -10.17
CA ALA A 367 40.74 -16.26 -9.63
C ALA A 367 40.01 -16.87 -8.41
N SER A 368 40.19 -18.17 -8.24
CA SER A 368 39.27 -19.14 -7.64
C SER A 368 39.38 -19.39 -6.12
N ALA A 369 38.20 -19.48 -5.47
CA ALA A 369 37.78 -20.29 -4.28
C ALA A 369 38.39 -20.04 -2.86
N PRO A 370 37.73 -20.45 -1.73
CA PRO A 370 36.30 -20.72 -1.46
C PRO A 370 35.68 -19.96 -0.24
N LEU A 371 34.35 -19.83 -0.27
CA LEU A 371 33.33 -19.70 0.80
C LEU A 371 33.72 -19.26 2.23
N SER A 372 33.20 -18.09 2.65
CA SER A 372 32.69 -17.82 4.00
C SER A 372 31.75 -16.61 3.96
N GLU A 373 30.45 -16.86 4.13
CA GLU A 373 29.43 -15.82 4.25
C GLU A 373 29.42 -15.23 5.67
N THR A 374 29.64 -13.92 5.79
CA THR A 374 29.03 -13.08 6.84
C THR A 374 29.02 -11.63 6.35
N VAL A 375 27.87 -11.12 5.92
CA VAL A 375 27.65 -9.70 5.62
C VAL A 375 26.70 -9.12 6.66
N SER A 376 27.22 -8.26 7.53
CA SER A 376 26.41 -7.38 8.39
C SER A 376 26.58 -5.93 7.94
N ALA A 377 25.47 -5.30 7.56
CA ALA A 377 25.33 -3.85 7.35
C ALA A 377 25.55 -3.04 8.65
N PRO A 378 25.77 -1.72 8.60
CA PRO A 378 26.10 -0.91 9.78
C PRO A 378 24.90 -0.83 10.73
N ARG A 379 25.08 -1.28 11.98
CA ARG A 379 24.03 -1.31 13.01
C ARG A 379 23.79 0.10 13.58
N ASP A 380 22.52 0.53 13.59
CA ASP A 380 22.04 1.51 14.56
C ASP A 380 22.26 0.98 15.98
N LYS A 381 22.58 1.86 16.94
CA LYS A 381 22.90 1.44 18.32
C LYS A 381 21.68 0.75 18.96
N PRO A 382 21.86 -0.32 19.75
CA PRO A 382 20.78 -1.26 20.13
C PRO A 382 19.70 -0.70 21.07
N LEU A 383 19.93 0.42 21.76
CA LEU A 383 18.96 1.06 22.67
C LEU A 383 18.43 2.40 22.13
N THR A 384 18.59 2.66 20.83
CA THR A 384 18.18 3.93 20.20
C THR A 384 16.68 4.18 20.42
N ASN A 385 16.34 5.40 20.86
CA ASN A 385 14.98 5.86 21.23
C ASN A 385 14.36 5.24 22.49
N MET A 386 15.08 4.42 23.26
CA MET A 386 14.53 3.79 24.48
C MET A 386 14.80 4.62 25.74
N LYS A 387 13.84 4.61 26.68
CA LYS A 387 14.00 5.22 28.01
C LYS A 387 14.15 4.15 29.08
N ILE A 388 15.26 4.14 29.80
CA ILE A 388 15.57 3.12 30.79
C ILE A 388 15.46 3.70 32.20
N LEU A 389 14.71 3.01 33.07
CA LEU A 389 14.61 3.30 34.49
C LEU A 389 15.49 2.33 35.27
N VAL A 390 16.16 2.79 36.32
CA VAL A 390 16.94 1.93 37.23
C VAL A 390 16.33 2.03 38.62
N VAL A 391 16.00 0.88 39.20
CA VAL A 391 15.42 0.77 40.55
C VAL A 391 16.23 -0.26 41.34
N GLY A 392 16.64 0.08 42.56
CA GLY A 392 17.37 -0.83 43.45
C GLY A 392 18.86 -0.49 43.62
N LYS A 393 19.55 -1.26 44.46
CA LYS A 393 21.02 -1.20 44.60
C LYS A 393 21.64 -2.22 43.63
N LEU A 394 22.14 -1.72 42.50
CA LEU A 394 22.85 -2.54 41.51
C LEU A 394 24.31 -2.77 41.91
N SER A 395 24.97 -3.72 41.26
CA SER A 395 26.38 -4.02 41.51
C SER A 395 27.32 -2.93 40.97
N LYS A 396 26.90 -2.22 39.92
CA LYS A 396 27.59 -1.03 39.38
C LYS A 396 26.94 0.28 39.86
N ASN A 397 27.75 1.34 39.94
CA ASN A 397 27.26 2.66 40.34
C ASN A 397 26.29 3.24 39.31
N LYS A 398 25.33 4.05 39.78
CA LYS A 398 24.27 4.61 38.93
C LYS A 398 24.79 5.47 37.76
N GLU A 399 25.95 6.09 37.93
CA GLU A 399 26.64 6.86 36.87
C GLU A 399 27.26 5.96 35.81
N GLU A 400 27.80 4.80 36.19
CA GLU A 400 28.36 3.81 35.25
C GLU A 400 27.25 3.18 34.39
N VAL A 401 26.12 2.84 35.01
CA VAL A 401 24.95 2.30 34.29
C VAL A 401 24.39 3.33 33.31
N LYS A 402 24.37 4.61 33.70
CA LYS A 402 23.95 5.71 32.83
C LYS A 402 24.87 5.83 31.60
N ASN A 403 26.18 5.79 31.79
CA ASN A 403 27.14 5.86 30.69
C ASN A 403 26.99 4.69 29.72
N ILE A 404 26.77 3.47 30.23
CA ILE A 404 26.54 2.27 29.39
C ILE A 404 25.25 2.40 28.57
N VAL A 405 24.17 2.90 29.17
CA VAL A 405 22.89 3.10 28.48
C VAL A 405 23.00 4.17 27.40
N GLU A 406 23.70 5.28 27.66
CA GLU A 406 23.93 6.36 26.69
C GLU A 406 24.84 5.91 25.54
N ASP A 407 25.89 5.13 25.83
CA ASP A 407 26.78 4.54 24.83
C ASP A 407 26.03 3.61 23.85
N LEU A 408 25.05 2.86 24.36
CA LEU A 408 24.19 1.96 23.59
C LEU A 408 22.99 2.68 22.91
N GLY A 409 22.86 4.00 23.05
CA GLY A 409 21.86 4.83 22.35
C GLY A 409 20.57 5.14 23.11
N GLY A 410 20.43 4.69 24.37
CA GLY A 410 19.26 4.90 25.22
C GLY A 410 19.36 6.14 26.11
N LYS A 411 18.24 6.53 26.74
CA LYS A 411 18.17 7.66 27.69
C LYS A 411 17.69 7.21 29.06
N MET A 412 18.34 7.66 30.13
CA MET A 412 17.87 7.38 31.50
C MET A 412 16.63 8.21 31.85
N THR A 413 15.65 7.59 32.50
CA THR A 413 14.47 8.28 33.05
C THR A 413 14.29 7.96 34.53
N THR A 414 13.65 8.86 35.26
CA THR A 414 13.31 8.70 36.69
C THR A 414 11.83 8.42 36.92
N THR A 415 11.02 8.37 35.86
CA THR A 415 9.55 8.21 35.93
C THR A 415 9.13 6.89 35.29
N ALA A 416 8.42 6.04 36.04
CA ALA A 416 7.96 4.73 35.58
C ALA A 416 7.10 4.81 34.31
N ASN A 417 6.12 5.71 34.24
CA ASN A 417 5.18 5.82 33.10
C ASN A 417 5.83 6.26 31.78
N LYS A 418 7.09 6.67 31.78
CA LYS A 418 7.83 7.08 30.58
C LYS A 418 8.97 6.12 30.26
N ALA A 419 9.16 5.08 31.07
CA ALA A 419 10.21 4.09 30.89
C ALA A 419 9.73 2.99 29.94
N THR A 420 10.58 2.65 28.98
CA THR A 420 10.40 1.52 28.08
C THR A 420 10.85 0.20 28.73
N LEU A 421 11.89 0.27 29.57
CA LEU A 421 12.46 -0.87 30.30
C LEU A 421 12.94 -0.43 31.68
N CYS A 422 12.85 -1.32 32.67
CA CYS A 422 13.38 -1.11 34.02
C CYS A 422 14.51 -2.10 34.31
N ILE A 423 15.65 -1.64 34.83
CA ILE A 423 16.77 -2.51 35.26
C ILE A 423 16.76 -2.58 36.79
N SER A 424 16.70 -3.79 37.32
CA SER A 424 16.65 -4.04 38.77
C SER A 424 17.22 -5.42 39.13
N THR A 425 17.16 -5.79 40.41
CA THR A 425 17.58 -7.09 40.93
C THR A 425 16.38 -7.93 41.34
N GLN A 426 16.51 -9.27 41.32
CA GLN A 426 15.44 -10.19 41.72
C GLN A 426 14.93 -9.91 43.14
N LYS A 427 15.85 -9.55 44.05
CA LYS A 427 15.53 -9.18 45.45
C LYS A 427 14.65 -7.93 45.56
N ASP A 428 14.84 -6.96 44.67
CA ASP A 428 14.04 -5.71 44.68
C ASP A 428 12.66 -5.90 44.03
N VAL A 429 12.53 -6.82 43.08
CA VAL A 429 11.25 -7.25 42.49
C VAL A 429 10.40 -7.99 43.52
N GLU A 430 11.01 -8.87 44.32
CA GLU A 430 10.33 -9.60 45.40
C GLU A 430 9.93 -8.68 46.57
N LYS A 431 10.74 -7.64 46.86
CA LYS A 431 10.49 -6.70 47.94
C LYS A 431 9.37 -5.68 47.65
N MET A 432 8.95 -5.52 46.39
CA MET A 432 7.84 -4.63 45.96
C MET A 432 7.88 -3.23 46.60
N SER A 433 9.00 -2.52 46.47
CA SER A 433 9.09 -1.12 46.95
C SER A 433 8.07 -0.21 46.24
N LYS A 434 7.72 0.93 46.84
CA LYS A 434 6.76 1.90 46.28
C LYS A 434 7.03 2.28 44.81
N LYS A 435 8.29 2.37 44.40
CA LYS A 435 8.68 2.60 43.00
C LYS A 435 8.53 1.37 42.10
N MET A 436 8.65 0.17 42.64
CA MET A 436 8.41 -1.08 41.90
C MET A 436 6.91 -1.33 41.70
N GLU A 437 6.08 -0.92 42.66
CA GLU A 437 4.62 -0.87 42.49
C GLU A 437 4.22 0.09 41.36
N GLU A 438 4.80 1.30 41.32
CA GLU A 438 4.60 2.24 40.20
C GLU A 438 5.04 1.65 38.84
N VAL A 439 6.14 0.89 38.80
CA VAL A 439 6.61 0.19 37.59
C VAL A 439 5.65 -0.92 37.16
N LYS A 440 5.07 -1.64 38.12
CA LYS A 440 4.05 -2.67 37.87
C LYS A 440 2.74 -2.07 37.36
N GLU A 441 2.27 -0.99 37.99
CA GLU A 441 1.08 -0.25 37.53
C GLU A 441 1.28 0.35 36.14
N ALA A 442 2.48 0.85 35.84
CA ALA A 442 2.87 1.34 34.52
C ALA A 442 3.09 0.24 33.48
N LYS A 443 2.98 -1.05 33.85
CA LYS A 443 3.20 -2.22 32.98
C LYS A 443 4.59 -2.23 32.30
N VAL A 444 5.62 -1.70 32.96
CA VAL A 444 6.99 -1.67 32.41
C VAL A 444 7.73 -2.96 32.78
N ARG A 445 8.39 -3.59 31.80
CA ARG A 445 9.15 -4.83 32.00
C ARG A 445 10.44 -4.59 32.79
N VAL A 446 10.73 -5.47 33.76
CA VAL A 446 11.95 -5.42 34.57
C VAL A 446 12.94 -6.49 34.10
N VAL A 447 14.18 -6.08 33.82
CA VAL A 447 15.29 -6.97 33.42
C VAL A 447 16.46 -6.88 34.41
N SER A 448 17.30 -7.91 34.40
CA SER A 448 18.52 -7.98 35.21
C SER A 448 19.63 -7.05 34.69
N GLU A 449 20.62 -6.76 35.54
CA GLU A 449 21.80 -5.97 35.14
C GLU A 449 22.66 -6.66 34.06
N ALA A 450 22.58 -7.99 33.94
CA ALA A 450 23.32 -8.76 32.93
C ALA A 450 22.86 -8.46 31.50
N PHE A 451 21.63 -7.97 31.34
CA PHE A 451 21.09 -7.49 30.06
C PHE A 451 22.01 -6.46 29.37
N LEU A 452 22.57 -5.50 30.12
CA LEU A 452 23.43 -4.46 29.54
C LEU A 452 24.78 -5.00 29.04
N GLN A 453 25.23 -6.14 29.56
CA GLN A 453 26.50 -6.77 29.15
C GLN A 453 26.28 -7.62 27.90
N ASP A 454 25.16 -8.34 27.85
CA ASP A 454 24.81 -9.22 26.73
C ASP A 454 24.38 -8.43 25.50
N VAL A 455 23.70 -7.28 25.67
CA VAL A 455 23.41 -6.34 24.56
C VAL A 455 24.70 -5.78 23.93
N LYS A 456 25.82 -5.74 24.68
CA LYS A 456 27.10 -5.25 24.19
C LYS A 456 27.95 -6.32 23.49
N SER A 457 27.72 -7.60 23.79
CA SER A 457 28.60 -8.71 23.38
C SER A 457 27.93 -9.77 22.49
N SER A 458 26.60 -9.85 22.46
CA SER A 458 25.85 -10.89 21.74
C SER A 458 25.42 -10.46 20.33
N SER A 459 25.32 -11.42 19.40
CA SER A 459 24.74 -11.26 18.06
C SER A 459 23.25 -11.62 17.99
N LYS A 460 22.61 -11.91 19.13
CA LYS A 460 21.20 -12.30 19.23
C LYS A 460 20.24 -11.13 19.09
N ASP A 461 19.00 -11.43 18.70
CA ASP A 461 17.94 -10.43 18.52
C ASP A 461 17.53 -9.78 19.85
N PHE A 462 17.13 -8.51 19.80
CA PHE A 462 16.86 -7.69 20.99
C PHE A 462 15.72 -8.26 21.86
N GLN A 463 14.67 -8.79 21.23
CA GLN A 463 13.54 -9.42 21.95
C GLN A 463 13.94 -10.70 22.69
N GLU A 464 14.86 -11.47 22.12
CA GLU A 464 15.38 -12.69 22.73
C GLU A 464 16.19 -12.36 24.00
N LEU A 465 17.01 -11.30 23.94
CA LEU A 465 17.78 -10.82 25.10
C LEU A 465 16.90 -10.27 26.22
N VAL A 466 15.83 -9.55 25.90
CA VAL A 466 14.87 -9.04 26.89
C VAL A 466 14.14 -10.18 27.59
N SER A 467 13.79 -11.24 26.84
CA SER A 467 13.10 -12.41 27.39
C SER A 467 14.00 -13.26 28.29
N LEU A 468 15.27 -13.44 27.91
CA LEU A 468 16.26 -14.20 28.69
C LEU A 468 16.60 -13.54 30.03
N HIS A 469 16.61 -12.21 30.09
CA HIS A 469 16.98 -11.44 31.29
C HIS A 469 15.81 -10.88 32.08
N ALA A 470 14.58 -11.27 31.75
CA ALA A 470 13.39 -10.77 32.42
C ALA A 470 13.27 -11.29 33.86
N LEU A 471 13.10 -10.36 34.81
CA LEU A 471 12.91 -10.65 36.24
C LEU A 471 11.43 -10.51 36.67
N SER A 472 10.62 -9.75 35.93
CA SER A 472 9.20 -9.57 36.23
C SER A 472 8.28 -10.50 35.40
N PRO A 473 7.26 -11.14 36.01
CA PRO A 473 6.20 -11.85 35.30
C PRO A 473 5.16 -10.90 34.65
N TRP A 474 5.31 -9.58 34.82
CA TRP A 474 4.48 -8.54 34.22
C TRP A 474 5.29 -7.65 33.27
N GLY A 475 4.60 -6.96 32.35
CA GLY A 475 5.15 -5.98 31.41
C GLY A 475 4.94 -6.37 29.94
N ALA A 476 4.60 -5.41 29.08
CA ALA A 476 4.35 -5.65 27.65
C ALA A 476 5.65 -6.00 26.88
N GLU A 477 5.55 -6.74 25.76
CA GLU A 477 6.66 -6.92 24.82
C GLU A 477 7.13 -5.57 24.30
N VAL A 478 8.44 -5.34 24.36
CA VAL A 478 9.03 -4.03 24.05
C VAL A 478 9.17 -3.88 22.54
N LYS A 479 8.08 -3.56 21.83
CA LYS A 479 8.11 -3.34 20.38
C LYS A 479 9.02 -2.15 20.05
N MET A 480 9.91 -2.31 19.07
CA MET A 480 10.55 -1.17 18.40
C MET A 480 9.50 -0.53 17.49
N GLU A 481 8.85 0.54 17.95
CA GLU A 481 7.80 1.21 17.18
C GLU A 481 8.35 2.18 16.13
N ILE A 482 7.87 1.99 14.90
CA ILE A 482 7.71 3.03 13.88
C ILE A 482 6.24 3.46 13.99
N GLU A 483 5.99 4.71 14.39
CA GLU A 483 4.62 5.20 14.72
C GLU A 483 3.72 5.37 13.48
N GLU A 484 2.53 4.75 13.51
CA GLU A 484 1.30 5.17 12.79
C GLU A 484 0.29 5.75 13.82
N MET A 485 -0.35 6.88 13.49
CA MET A 485 -1.30 7.58 14.38
C MET A 485 -2.75 7.08 14.20
N ALA A 486 -3.42 6.74 15.30
CA ALA A 486 -4.86 6.47 15.38
C ALA A 486 -5.65 7.67 15.96
N VAL A 487 -6.89 7.87 15.52
CA VAL A 487 -7.81 8.93 15.96
C VAL A 487 -8.92 8.34 16.84
N ASP A 488 -9.02 8.81 18.08
CA ASP A 488 -10.04 8.40 19.05
C ASP A 488 -11.15 9.47 19.19
N GLY A 489 -12.40 9.08 18.97
CA GLY A 489 -13.59 9.88 19.25
C GLY A 489 -14.36 9.30 20.44
N LYS A 490 -14.43 10.03 21.55
CA LYS A 490 -15.27 9.66 22.71
C LYS A 490 -16.51 10.54 22.84
N SER A 491 -17.64 9.85 22.90
CA SER A 491 -18.98 10.28 23.28
C SER A 491 -19.06 10.82 24.72
N SER A 492 -19.89 11.83 24.96
CA SER A 492 -20.36 12.22 26.29
C SER A 492 -21.89 12.38 26.30
N LYS A 493 -22.57 11.63 27.18
CA LYS A 493 -24.01 11.77 27.51
C LYS A 493 -24.30 13.03 28.34
N PRO A 494 -25.54 13.56 28.34
CA PRO A 494 -25.89 14.89 28.87
C PRO A 494 -26.48 14.87 30.29
N PRO A 495 -26.50 16.01 31.02
CA PRO A 495 -27.38 16.23 32.16
C PRO A 495 -28.65 17.03 31.76
N SER A 496 -29.64 16.95 32.65
CA SER A 496 -31.06 17.20 32.45
C SER A 496 -31.57 18.62 32.77
N THR A 497 -32.82 18.86 32.30
CA THR A 497 -33.94 19.69 32.83
C THR A 497 -34.17 21.17 32.43
N LYS A 498 -35.37 21.36 31.83
CA LYS A 498 -36.36 22.48 31.81
C LYS A 498 -35.96 23.77 31.02
N SER A 499 -36.80 24.44 30.23
CA SER A 499 -38.27 24.53 30.08
C SER A 499 -38.69 25.28 28.78
N THR A 500 -39.85 24.91 28.22
CA THR A 500 -40.87 25.71 27.47
C THR A 500 -40.51 26.66 26.31
N GLY A 501 -41.13 26.43 25.14
CA GLY A 501 -41.42 27.47 24.12
C GLY A 501 -41.63 26.93 22.69
N LYS A 502 -42.87 26.89 22.20
CA LYS A 502 -43.26 26.62 20.80
C LYS A 502 -42.89 27.82 19.91
N VAL A 503 -42.28 27.62 18.73
CA VAL A 503 -42.65 28.21 17.41
C VAL A 503 -42.08 27.33 16.28
N LYS A 504 -42.84 27.17 15.19
CA LYS A 504 -42.55 26.45 13.93
C LYS A 504 -41.32 27.01 13.19
N GLU A 505 -40.51 26.13 12.59
CA GLU A 505 -39.63 26.51 11.48
C GLU A 505 -39.41 25.32 10.52
N GLU A 506 -39.32 25.64 9.23
CA GLU A 506 -39.41 24.76 8.07
C GLU A 506 -38.23 23.78 7.95
N GLN A 507 -38.52 22.52 7.61
CA GLN A 507 -37.53 21.49 7.31
C GLN A 507 -37.15 21.50 5.83
N GLY A 508 -35.94 21.94 5.51
CA GLY A 508 -35.22 21.54 4.29
C GLY A 508 -34.62 20.13 4.47
N PRO A 509 -34.59 19.28 3.42
CA PRO A 509 -34.21 17.88 3.59
C PRO A 509 -32.68 17.71 3.65
N SER A 510 -32.21 17.13 4.75
CA SER A 510 -30.86 16.57 4.89
C SER A 510 -30.74 15.29 4.05
N LYS A 511 -29.67 15.20 3.27
CA LYS A 511 -29.32 14.03 2.44
C LYS A 511 -29.08 12.81 3.33
N SER A 512 -30.02 11.87 3.31
CA SER A 512 -29.83 10.49 3.74
C SER A 512 -29.08 9.70 2.66
N GLU A 513 -28.22 8.79 3.10
CA GLU A 513 -27.54 7.80 2.27
C GLU A 513 -28.59 6.99 1.49
N LYS A 514 -28.68 7.22 0.18
CA LYS A 514 -29.57 6.46 -0.70
C LYS A 514 -28.97 5.08 -0.95
N LYS A 515 -29.70 4.04 -0.55
CA LYS A 515 -29.54 2.66 -1.04
C LYS A 515 -29.50 2.69 -2.58
N MET A 516 -28.36 2.32 -3.15
CA MET A 516 -28.17 2.16 -4.59
C MET A 516 -28.96 0.95 -5.09
N LYS A 517 -29.77 1.15 -6.13
CA LYS A 517 -30.56 0.10 -6.80
C LYS A 517 -30.00 -0.02 -8.22
N LEU A 518 -29.31 -1.12 -8.53
CA LEU A 518 -28.97 -1.45 -9.92
C LEU A 518 -30.18 -2.14 -10.54
N THR A 519 -30.79 -1.53 -11.54
CA THR A 519 -31.81 -2.11 -12.39
C THR A 519 -31.16 -2.62 -13.68
N VAL A 520 -31.47 -3.86 -14.07
CA VAL A 520 -30.94 -4.48 -15.29
C VAL A 520 -32.06 -4.56 -16.32
N LYS A 521 -31.81 -3.95 -17.48
CA LYS A 521 -32.61 -4.05 -18.69
C LYS A 521 -31.63 -4.15 -19.84
N GLY A 522 -31.84 -5.07 -20.79
CA GLY A 522 -30.84 -5.43 -21.79
C GLY A 522 -29.66 -6.21 -21.17
N GLY A 523 -28.86 -6.90 -21.98
CA GLY A 523 -27.89 -7.92 -21.53
C GLY A 523 -26.84 -7.51 -20.47
N ALA A 524 -26.76 -6.23 -20.07
CA ALA A 524 -25.90 -5.72 -18.99
C ALA A 524 -26.60 -4.62 -18.17
N ALA A 525 -26.16 -4.48 -16.90
CA ALA A 525 -26.66 -3.44 -16.01
C ALA A 525 -26.16 -2.03 -16.41
N VAL A 526 -27.06 -1.05 -16.40
CA VAL A 526 -26.71 0.37 -16.56
C VAL A 526 -26.00 0.87 -15.30
N ASP A 527 -24.92 1.63 -15.46
CA ASP A 527 -24.21 2.21 -14.31
C ASP A 527 -25.09 3.32 -13.67
N PRO A 528 -25.43 3.22 -12.37
CA PRO A 528 -26.30 4.21 -11.69
C PRO A 528 -25.72 5.63 -11.67
N ASP A 529 -24.40 5.77 -11.85
CA ASP A 529 -23.76 7.07 -11.99
C ASP A 529 -24.26 7.85 -13.24
N SER A 530 -24.94 7.17 -14.17
CA SER A 530 -25.62 7.80 -15.31
C SER A 530 -26.94 8.49 -14.93
N GLY A 531 -27.62 8.05 -13.87
CA GLY A 531 -28.97 8.50 -13.51
C GLY A 531 -30.07 8.03 -14.47
N LEU A 532 -29.76 7.08 -15.37
CA LEU A 532 -30.70 6.51 -16.36
C LEU A 532 -30.98 5.02 -16.12
N GLU A 533 -30.63 4.48 -14.96
CA GLU A 533 -30.74 3.05 -14.64
C GLU A 533 -32.16 2.49 -14.80
N ASP A 534 -33.18 3.31 -14.53
CA ASP A 534 -34.58 2.90 -14.63
C ASP A 534 -35.24 3.21 -15.99
N SER A 535 -34.60 4.02 -16.84
CA SER A 535 -35.18 4.55 -18.08
C SER A 535 -34.51 4.06 -19.37
N ALA A 536 -33.30 3.52 -19.28
CA ALA A 536 -32.52 3.06 -20.42
C ALA A 536 -31.96 1.65 -20.19
N HIS A 537 -31.59 0.97 -21.27
CA HIS A 537 -30.87 -0.29 -21.26
C HIS A 537 -29.53 -0.17 -21.99
N VAL A 538 -28.60 -1.10 -21.70
CA VAL A 538 -27.33 -1.14 -22.42
C VAL A 538 -27.55 -1.67 -23.84
N PHE A 539 -27.05 -0.95 -24.84
CA PHE A 539 -27.20 -1.30 -26.24
C PHE A 539 -26.48 -2.62 -26.59
N GLU A 540 -27.14 -3.48 -27.35
CA GLU A 540 -26.60 -4.75 -27.82
C GLU A 540 -26.79 -4.90 -29.34
N LYS A 541 -25.73 -5.35 -30.05
CA LYS A 541 -25.80 -5.66 -31.48
C LYS A 541 -25.05 -6.95 -31.79
N GLY A 542 -25.76 -7.94 -32.34
CA GLY A 542 -25.17 -9.21 -32.80
C GLY A 542 -24.50 -10.02 -31.69
N GLY A 543 -25.06 -10.03 -30.48
CA GLY A 543 -24.51 -10.74 -29.31
C GLY A 543 -23.34 -10.03 -28.62
N LYS A 544 -22.95 -8.82 -29.08
CA LYS A 544 -21.98 -7.96 -28.38
C LYS A 544 -22.68 -6.84 -27.64
N ILE A 545 -22.48 -6.81 -26.34
CA ILE A 545 -22.96 -5.76 -25.43
C ILE A 545 -21.99 -4.57 -25.52
N PHE A 546 -22.50 -3.37 -25.80
CA PHE A 546 -21.70 -2.15 -25.89
C PHE A 546 -21.42 -1.57 -24.50
N SER A 547 -20.66 -2.33 -23.72
CA SER A 547 -20.19 -1.96 -22.38
C SER A 547 -18.79 -2.52 -22.17
N ALA A 548 -17.88 -1.69 -21.67
CA ALA A 548 -16.53 -2.10 -21.34
C ALA A 548 -16.06 -1.44 -20.05
N THR A 549 -15.46 -2.23 -19.17
CA THR A 549 -14.67 -1.72 -18.04
C THR A 549 -13.20 -1.93 -18.33
N LEU A 550 -12.42 -0.86 -18.27
CA LEU A 550 -11.00 -0.87 -18.57
C LEU A 550 -10.20 -0.53 -17.32
N GLY A 551 -9.04 -1.16 -17.16
CA GLY A 551 -8.07 -0.93 -16.08
C GLY A 551 -6.72 -0.45 -16.60
N LEU A 552 -6.01 0.34 -15.81
CA LEU A 552 -4.63 0.74 -16.05
C LEU A 552 -3.89 0.92 -14.73
N VAL A 553 -2.84 0.13 -14.52
CA VAL A 553 -1.94 0.24 -13.37
C VAL A 553 -0.51 0.50 -13.83
N ASP A 554 0.18 1.42 -13.15
CA ASP A 554 1.62 1.68 -13.28
C ASP A 554 2.16 1.91 -11.86
N ILE A 555 2.81 0.89 -11.30
CA ILE A 555 3.33 0.87 -9.92
C ILE A 555 4.34 1.98 -9.67
N VAL A 556 5.20 2.29 -10.65
CA VAL A 556 6.25 3.31 -10.52
C VAL A 556 5.62 4.68 -10.29
N LYS A 557 4.63 5.02 -11.13
CA LYS A 557 3.85 6.25 -10.96
C LYS A 557 2.90 6.19 -9.77
N GLY A 558 2.48 4.98 -9.39
CA GLY A 558 1.43 4.74 -8.40
C GLY A 558 0.01 4.91 -8.95
N THR A 559 -0.16 5.01 -10.28
CA THR A 559 -1.48 5.15 -10.90
C THR A 559 -2.20 3.83 -10.89
N ASN A 560 -3.47 3.84 -10.49
CA ASN A 560 -4.36 2.69 -10.44
C ASN A 560 -5.76 3.16 -10.86
N SER A 561 -5.99 3.21 -12.16
CA SER A 561 -7.12 3.89 -12.77
C SER A 561 -8.10 2.90 -13.40
N TYR A 562 -9.39 3.23 -13.33
CA TYR A 562 -10.43 2.58 -14.13
C TYR A 562 -11.02 3.55 -15.16
N TYR A 563 -11.58 2.97 -16.22
CA TYR A 563 -12.38 3.68 -17.20
C TYR A 563 -13.53 2.78 -17.68
N LYS A 564 -14.77 3.14 -17.34
CA LYS A 564 -15.99 2.48 -17.82
C LYS A 564 -16.57 3.26 -18.99
N LEU A 565 -17.04 2.53 -19.99
CA LEU A 565 -17.67 3.05 -21.19
C LEU A 565 -18.94 2.23 -21.46
N GLN A 566 -20.08 2.89 -21.59
CA GLN A 566 -21.36 2.26 -21.92
C GLN A 566 -22.10 3.05 -23.00
N LEU A 567 -22.80 2.33 -23.87
CA LEU A 567 -23.77 2.89 -24.80
C LEU A 567 -25.17 2.50 -24.30
N LEU A 568 -26.01 3.50 -24.05
CA LEU A 568 -27.34 3.36 -23.48
C LEU A 568 -28.40 3.73 -24.53
N GLU A 569 -29.44 2.92 -24.65
CA GLU A 569 -30.63 3.17 -25.49
C GLU A 569 -31.84 3.35 -24.56
N ASP A 570 -32.65 4.38 -24.79
CA ASP A 570 -33.88 4.62 -24.02
C ASP A 570 -34.89 3.50 -24.27
N ASP A 571 -35.64 3.11 -23.24
CA ASP A 571 -36.62 2.02 -23.36
C ASP A 571 -37.89 2.43 -24.14
N ARG A 572 -38.18 3.73 -24.23
CA ARG A 572 -39.46 4.27 -24.71
C ARG A 572 -39.31 5.17 -25.93
N GLU A 573 -38.23 5.95 -25.98
CA GLU A 573 -37.93 6.88 -27.06
C GLU A 573 -36.73 6.40 -27.89
N ASN A 574 -36.58 6.88 -29.13
CA ASN A 574 -35.36 6.61 -29.91
C ASN A 574 -34.23 7.57 -29.50
N ARG A 575 -33.79 7.51 -28.23
CA ARG A 575 -32.69 8.31 -27.69
C ARG A 575 -31.53 7.42 -27.30
N TYR A 576 -30.32 7.91 -27.59
CA TYR A 576 -29.07 7.20 -27.35
C TYR A 576 -28.13 8.06 -26.53
N TRP A 577 -27.43 7.46 -25.56
CA TRP A 577 -26.41 8.13 -24.77
C TRP A 577 -25.13 7.33 -24.72
N VAL A 578 -24.00 8.03 -24.75
CA VAL A 578 -22.71 7.44 -24.41
C VAL A 578 -22.35 7.89 -23.00
N PHE A 579 -22.22 6.92 -22.10
CA PHE A 579 -21.83 7.13 -20.72
C PHE A 579 -20.36 6.77 -20.50
N ARG A 580 -19.63 7.66 -19.83
CA ARG A 580 -18.22 7.48 -19.46
C ARG A 580 -18.07 7.69 -17.95
N SER A 581 -17.32 6.82 -17.29
CA SER A 581 -16.94 7.00 -15.89
C SER A 581 -15.47 6.64 -15.71
N TRP A 582 -14.69 7.49 -15.06
CA TRP A 582 -13.26 7.30 -14.89
C TRP A 582 -12.81 7.77 -13.52
N GLY A 583 -11.73 7.19 -13.00
CA GLY A 583 -11.23 7.54 -11.69
C GLY A 583 -10.14 6.60 -11.21
N ARG A 584 -9.72 6.79 -9.97
CA ARG A 584 -8.83 5.89 -9.25
C ARG A 584 -9.66 4.80 -8.57
N VAL A 585 -9.30 3.54 -8.79
CA VAL A 585 -10.00 2.36 -8.25
C VAL A 585 -10.14 2.48 -6.72
N GLY A 586 -11.31 2.19 -6.18
CA GLY A 586 -11.60 2.19 -4.74
C GLY A 586 -11.73 3.56 -4.07
N THR A 587 -11.66 4.66 -4.81
CA THR A 587 -11.70 6.01 -4.21
C THR A 587 -12.76 6.92 -4.84
N VAL A 588 -13.07 8.00 -4.14
CA VAL A 588 -13.92 9.09 -4.64
C VAL A 588 -13.24 9.95 -5.72
N ILE A 589 -11.97 9.70 -6.05
CA ILE A 589 -11.26 10.44 -7.10
C ILE A 589 -11.74 9.91 -8.45
N GLY A 590 -12.44 10.75 -9.19
CA GLY A 590 -13.00 10.40 -10.48
C GLY A 590 -14.10 11.33 -10.90
N SER A 591 -14.62 11.11 -12.09
CA SER A 591 -15.78 11.82 -12.61
C SER A 591 -16.48 10.95 -13.64
N ASN A 592 -17.64 11.40 -14.07
CA ASN A 592 -18.43 10.76 -15.10
C ASN A 592 -18.92 11.81 -16.11
N LYS A 593 -19.34 11.33 -17.27
CA LYS A 593 -19.94 12.16 -18.31
C LYS A 593 -20.97 11.35 -19.07
N LEU A 594 -22.20 11.83 -19.02
CA LEU A 594 -23.30 11.34 -19.85
C LEU A 594 -23.48 12.32 -21.02
N GLU A 595 -23.46 11.81 -22.24
CA GLU A 595 -23.69 12.62 -23.45
C GLU A 595 -24.77 11.99 -24.30
N GLN A 596 -25.78 12.79 -24.64
CA GLN A 596 -26.83 12.38 -25.58
C GLN A 596 -26.33 12.52 -27.01
N MET A 597 -26.57 11.50 -27.82
CA MET A 597 -26.17 11.45 -29.22
C MET A 597 -27.36 11.74 -30.15
N PRO A 598 -27.13 12.35 -31.32
CA PRO A 598 -28.20 12.70 -32.25
C PRO A 598 -28.88 11.48 -32.89
N SER A 599 -28.09 10.44 -33.17
CA SER A 599 -28.56 9.20 -33.80
C SER A 599 -27.88 7.98 -33.20
N LYS A 600 -28.41 6.80 -33.53
CA LYS A 600 -27.85 5.51 -33.14
C LYS A 600 -26.47 5.28 -33.75
N GLU A 601 -26.34 5.60 -35.03
CA GLU A 601 -25.10 5.46 -35.81
C GLU A 601 -24.00 6.33 -35.21
N ASP A 602 -24.31 7.59 -34.90
CA ASP A 602 -23.36 8.51 -34.24
C ASP A 602 -22.93 7.98 -32.87
N ALA A 603 -23.86 7.39 -32.11
CA ALA A 603 -23.56 6.85 -30.79
C ALA A 603 -22.64 5.62 -30.86
N ILE A 604 -22.84 4.75 -31.85
CA ILE A 604 -21.95 3.62 -32.13
C ILE A 604 -20.57 4.14 -32.54
N GLU A 605 -20.49 5.06 -33.50
CA GLU A 605 -19.21 5.62 -33.95
C GLU A 605 -18.46 6.32 -32.81
N HIS A 606 -19.17 7.10 -31.99
CA HIS A 606 -18.57 7.78 -30.84
C HIS A 606 -18.04 6.79 -29.80
N PHE A 607 -18.80 5.71 -29.51
CA PHE A 607 -18.35 4.65 -28.62
C PHE A 607 -17.09 3.94 -29.16
N LEU A 608 -17.08 3.59 -30.46
CA LEU A 608 -15.95 2.91 -31.10
C LEU A 608 -14.69 3.78 -31.08
N ASN A 609 -14.82 5.07 -31.42
CA ASN A 609 -13.72 6.03 -31.40
C ASN A 609 -13.15 6.22 -29.99
N LEU A 610 -14.01 6.33 -28.97
CA LEU A 610 -13.57 6.43 -27.57
C LEU A 610 -12.87 5.15 -27.09
N TYR A 611 -13.41 3.98 -27.47
CA TYR A 611 -12.79 2.71 -27.12
C TYR A 611 -11.40 2.58 -27.74
N GLU A 612 -11.24 2.91 -29.03
CA GLU A 612 -9.96 2.90 -29.72
C GLU A 612 -9.00 3.94 -29.16
N GLU A 613 -9.47 5.15 -28.82
CA GLU A 613 -8.66 6.19 -28.18
C GLU A 613 -8.08 5.69 -26.85
N LYS A 614 -8.87 4.99 -26.03
CA LYS A 614 -8.43 4.53 -24.70
C LYS A 614 -7.64 3.23 -24.72
N THR A 615 -7.96 2.30 -25.61
CA THR A 615 -7.34 0.95 -25.64
C THR A 615 -6.29 0.79 -26.73
N GLY A 616 -6.34 1.59 -27.78
CA GLY A 616 -5.54 1.42 -29.00
C GLY A 616 -6.01 0.29 -29.93
N ASN A 617 -7.13 -0.36 -29.64
CA ASN A 617 -7.65 -1.49 -30.42
C ASN A 617 -9.05 -1.18 -30.96
N SER A 618 -9.38 -1.76 -32.11
CA SER A 618 -10.75 -1.78 -32.60
C SER A 618 -11.64 -2.70 -31.75
N TRP A 619 -12.87 -2.28 -31.49
CA TRP A 619 -13.90 -3.04 -30.75
C TRP A 619 -14.18 -4.44 -31.31
N HIS A 620 -14.00 -4.62 -32.61
CA HIS A 620 -14.29 -5.89 -33.29
C HIS A 620 -13.11 -6.86 -33.32
N SER A 621 -11.94 -6.47 -32.80
CA SER A 621 -10.77 -7.37 -32.78
C SER A 621 -11.06 -8.63 -31.97
N LYS A 622 -10.68 -9.80 -32.52
CA LYS A 622 -10.74 -11.08 -31.80
C LYS A 622 -9.62 -11.23 -30.78
N ASN A 623 -8.45 -10.63 -31.06
CA ASN A 623 -7.27 -10.70 -30.21
C ASN A 623 -6.92 -9.30 -29.72
N PHE A 624 -7.06 -9.07 -28.42
CA PHE A 624 -6.69 -7.80 -27.81
C PHE A 624 -5.17 -7.71 -27.65
N THR A 625 -4.56 -6.61 -28.11
CA THR A 625 -3.13 -6.34 -27.89
C THR A 625 -2.98 -5.15 -26.96
N LYS A 626 -2.30 -5.34 -25.81
CA LYS A 626 -2.02 -4.22 -24.92
C LYS A 626 -1.07 -3.24 -25.61
N TYR A 627 -1.35 -1.94 -25.49
CA TYR A 627 -0.46 -0.86 -25.93
C TYR A 627 0.09 -0.06 -24.73
N PRO A 628 1.32 0.47 -24.82
CA PRO A 628 1.91 1.31 -23.79
C PRO A 628 1.01 2.49 -23.41
N LYS A 629 0.83 2.73 -22.10
CA LYS A 629 0.03 3.83 -21.52
C LYS A 629 -1.47 3.82 -21.90
N LYS A 630 -1.95 2.80 -22.62
CA LYS A 630 -3.37 2.58 -22.93
C LYS A 630 -4.01 1.62 -21.94
N PHE A 631 -5.32 1.68 -21.80
CA PHE A 631 -6.07 0.82 -20.87
C PHE A 631 -6.21 -0.61 -21.41
N TYR A 632 -6.44 -1.56 -20.50
CA TYR A 632 -6.74 -2.96 -20.79
C TYR A 632 -8.21 -3.28 -20.43
N PRO A 633 -9.00 -3.92 -21.30
CA PRO A 633 -10.38 -4.30 -21.02
C PRO A 633 -10.43 -5.50 -20.06
N LEU A 634 -11.27 -5.39 -19.04
CA LEU A 634 -11.56 -6.46 -18.09
C LEU A 634 -12.79 -7.22 -18.56
N GLU A 635 -12.71 -8.56 -18.55
CA GLU A 635 -13.82 -9.45 -18.87
C GLU A 635 -14.77 -9.52 -17.66
N ILE A 636 -15.62 -8.50 -17.57
CA ILE A 636 -16.68 -8.45 -16.57
C ILE A 636 -17.93 -9.09 -17.17
N ASP A 637 -18.35 -10.21 -16.60
CA ASP A 637 -19.67 -10.77 -16.86
C ASP A 637 -20.69 -9.90 -16.13
N TYR A 638 -21.38 -9.02 -16.86
CA TYR A 638 -22.43 -8.18 -16.32
C TYR A 638 -23.68 -9.02 -16.04
N GLY A 639 -23.57 -9.93 -15.05
CA GLY A 639 -24.65 -10.76 -14.58
C GLY A 639 -25.90 -9.94 -14.27
N GLN A 640 -27.03 -10.46 -14.75
CA GLN A 640 -28.28 -9.73 -14.95
C GLN A 640 -29.12 -9.49 -13.70
N ASP A 641 -28.74 -9.98 -12.51
CA ASP A 641 -29.74 -10.13 -11.44
C ASP A 641 -29.23 -9.92 -10.01
N GLU A 642 -28.79 -8.71 -9.64
CA GLU A 642 -28.67 -8.39 -8.20
C GLU A 642 -30.04 -8.40 -7.49
N GLU A 643 -31.13 -8.15 -8.23
CA GLU A 643 -32.50 -8.13 -7.70
C GLU A 643 -33.06 -9.55 -7.48
N ALA A 644 -32.76 -10.54 -8.36
CA ALA A 644 -33.14 -11.94 -8.13
C ALA A 644 -32.33 -12.57 -6.99
N VAL A 645 -31.03 -12.26 -6.88
CA VAL A 645 -30.20 -12.72 -5.74
C VAL A 645 -30.73 -12.18 -4.40
N ARG A 646 -31.21 -10.93 -4.37
CA ARG A 646 -31.86 -10.36 -3.17
C ARG A 646 -33.20 -11.02 -2.81
N LYS A 647 -33.98 -11.45 -3.81
CA LYS A 647 -35.24 -12.20 -3.57
C LYS A 647 -34.98 -13.62 -3.06
N LEU A 648 -33.84 -14.21 -3.44
CA LEU A 648 -33.40 -15.54 -3.01
C LEU A 648 -32.72 -15.53 -1.63
N THR A 649 -32.27 -14.37 -1.14
CA THR A 649 -31.87 -14.18 0.26
C THR A 649 -33.08 -14.04 1.18
N VAL A 650 -33.13 -14.90 2.19
CA VAL A 650 -34.30 -15.18 3.03
C VAL A 650 -34.84 -13.95 3.78
N GLY A 651 -36.09 -13.58 3.51
CA GLY A 651 -36.89 -12.71 4.38
C GLY A 651 -37.45 -13.46 5.61
N ALA A 652 -37.80 -12.75 6.68
CA ALA A 652 -38.30 -13.34 7.92
C ALA A 652 -39.69 -13.99 7.73
N GLY A 653 -39.73 -15.32 7.56
CA GLY A 653 -40.96 -16.13 7.50
C GLY A 653 -40.88 -17.26 6.47
N THR A 654 -40.09 -18.31 6.75
CA THR A 654 -39.85 -19.44 5.83
C THR A 654 -40.93 -20.51 5.97
N LYS A 655 -41.44 -21.02 4.84
CA LYS A 655 -42.37 -22.17 4.77
C LYS A 655 -41.65 -23.51 4.57
N SER A 656 -40.31 -23.50 4.50
CA SER A 656 -39.46 -24.68 4.32
C SER A 656 -39.74 -25.79 5.35
N LYS A 657 -39.72 -27.04 4.87
CA LYS A 657 -39.88 -28.26 5.67
C LYS A 657 -38.56 -28.77 6.26
N LEU A 658 -37.43 -28.15 5.93
CA LEU A 658 -36.11 -28.56 6.43
C LEU A 658 -35.96 -28.29 7.93
N ALA A 659 -35.11 -29.06 8.60
CA ALA A 659 -34.82 -28.84 10.02
C ALA A 659 -34.17 -27.46 10.24
N LYS A 660 -34.51 -26.77 11.34
CA LYS A 660 -33.97 -25.43 11.66
C LYS A 660 -32.43 -25.36 11.56
N PRO A 661 -31.64 -26.34 12.06
CA PRO A 661 -30.19 -26.30 11.92
C PRO A 661 -29.70 -26.29 10.47
N ILE A 662 -30.42 -26.95 9.55
CA ILE A 662 -30.10 -26.98 8.12
C ILE A 662 -30.45 -25.64 7.47
N GLN A 663 -31.60 -25.07 7.82
CA GLN A 663 -31.99 -23.73 7.36
C GLN A 663 -30.95 -22.68 7.75
N ASP A 664 -30.46 -22.73 8.99
CA ASP A 664 -29.42 -21.82 9.49
C ASP A 664 -28.08 -22.04 8.80
N LEU A 665 -27.75 -23.28 8.44
CA LEU A 665 -26.56 -23.59 7.65
C LEU A 665 -26.64 -22.99 6.24
N ILE A 666 -27.77 -23.18 5.54
CA ILE A 666 -27.97 -22.64 4.18
C ILE A 666 -27.90 -21.12 4.19
N LYS A 667 -28.57 -20.47 5.17
CA LYS A 667 -28.50 -19.00 5.35
C LYS A 667 -27.08 -18.52 5.56
N MET A 668 -26.28 -19.27 6.33
CA MET A 668 -24.90 -18.92 6.63
C MET A 668 -23.97 -19.03 5.42
N ILE A 669 -24.06 -20.11 4.64
CA ILE A 669 -23.16 -20.33 3.48
C ILE A 669 -23.55 -19.50 2.25
N PHE A 670 -24.81 -19.06 2.15
CA PHE A 670 -25.32 -18.20 1.07
C PHE A 670 -25.49 -16.73 1.50
N ASP A 671 -24.85 -16.31 2.59
CA ASP A 671 -24.88 -14.91 3.01
C ASP A 671 -23.99 -14.03 2.12
N VAL A 672 -24.66 -13.27 1.25
CA VAL A 672 -24.06 -12.29 0.32
C VAL A 672 -23.29 -11.19 1.07
N GLU A 673 -23.73 -10.76 2.24
CA GLU A 673 -23.06 -9.68 2.99
C GLU A 673 -21.74 -10.17 3.59
N SER A 674 -21.71 -11.39 4.12
CA SER A 674 -20.46 -12.05 4.53
C SER A 674 -19.50 -12.26 3.37
N MET A 675 -19.98 -12.65 2.18
CA MET A 675 -19.14 -12.75 0.97
C MET A 675 -18.55 -11.39 0.57
N LYS A 676 -19.34 -10.31 0.64
CA LYS A 676 -18.86 -8.94 0.40
C LYS A 676 -17.75 -8.56 1.38
N LYS A 677 -17.98 -8.79 2.67
CA LYS A 677 -17.00 -8.47 3.71
C LYS A 677 -15.67 -9.19 3.48
N ALA A 678 -15.72 -10.48 3.13
CA ALA A 678 -14.52 -11.25 2.80
C ALA A 678 -13.74 -10.68 1.61
N MET A 679 -14.41 -10.11 0.60
CA MET A 679 -13.73 -9.45 -0.53
C MET A 679 -13.07 -8.13 -0.11
N VAL A 680 -13.69 -7.34 0.77
CA VAL A 680 -13.09 -6.09 1.29
C VAL A 680 -11.79 -6.36 2.04
N GLU A 681 -11.73 -7.45 2.81
CA GLU A 681 -10.51 -7.88 3.51
C GLU A 681 -9.33 -8.14 2.56
N PHE A 682 -9.61 -8.49 1.31
CA PHE A 682 -8.59 -8.70 0.28
C PHE A 682 -8.23 -7.43 -0.51
N GLU A 683 -8.71 -6.26 -0.08
CA GLU A 683 -8.49 -4.97 -0.75
C GLU A 683 -9.10 -4.96 -2.17
N ILE A 684 -10.24 -5.63 -2.35
CA ILE A 684 -10.95 -5.72 -3.63
C ILE A 684 -12.06 -4.66 -3.65
N ASP A 685 -12.04 -3.81 -4.68
CA ASP A 685 -13.03 -2.74 -4.88
C ASP A 685 -14.42 -3.32 -5.25
N LEU A 686 -15.29 -3.44 -4.25
CA LEU A 686 -16.68 -3.89 -4.43
C LEU A 686 -17.57 -2.92 -5.25
N GLN A 687 -17.21 -1.63 -5.35
CA GLN A 687 -18.02 -0.66 -6.10
C GLN A 687 -17.85 -0.84 -7.61
N LYS A 688 -16.61 -1.11 -8.03
CA LYS A 688 -16.29 -1.31 -9.45
C LYS A 688 -16.27 -2.80 -9.83
N MET A 689 -16.20 -3.72 -8.86
CA MET A 689 -16.38 -5.16 -9.04
C MET A 689 -17.57 -5.67 -8.22
N PRO A 690 -18.81 -5.62 -8.76
CA PRO A 690 -19.94 -6.30 -8.14
C PRO A 690 -19.67 -7.82 -8.09
N LEU A 691 -20.18 -8.49 -7.06
CA LEU A 691 -19.86 -9.90 -6.85
C LEU A 691 -20.30 -10.82 -7.99
N GLY A 692 -19.48 -11.83 -8.27
CA GLY A 692 -19.77 -12.87 -9.25
C GLY A 692 -19.70 -12.39 -10.71
N LYS A 693 -18.82 -11.42 -11.01
CA LYS A 693 -18.69 -10.85 -12.36
C LYS A 693 -17.31 -11.00 -12.99
N LEU A 694 -16.33 -11.61 -12.31
CA LEU A 694 -15.05 -11.89 -12.95
C LEU A 694 -15.14 -13.19 -13.76
N SER A 695 -14.81 -13.13 -15.04
CA SER A 695 -14.71 -14.32 -15.88
C SER A 695 -13.74 -15.34 -15.26
N LYS A 696 -14.12 -16.63 -15.24
CA LYS A 696 -13.21 -17.73 -14.83
C LYS A 696 -11.89 -17.70 -15.61
N ARG A 697 -11.92 -17.28 -16.88
CA ARG A 697 -10.73 -17.13 -17.73
C ARG A 697 -9.80 -16.03 -17.21
N GLN A 698 -10.37 -14.95 -16.68
CA GLN A 698 -9.62 -13.85 -16.09
C GLN A 698 -8.94 -14.29 -14.79
N ILE A 699 -9.62 -15.07 -13.94
CA ILE A 699 -9.02 -15.68 -12.73
C ILE A 699 -7.89 -16.65 -13.12
N GLN A 700 -8.10 -17.51 -14.12
CA GLN A 700 -7.06 -18.42 -14.63
C GLN A 700 -5.84 -17.67 -15.17
N SER A 701 -6.06 -16.57 -15.90
CA SER A 701 -4.98 -15.72 -16.38
C SER A 701 -4.23 -15.05 -15.24
N ALA A 702 -4.93 -14.64 -14.18
CA ALA A 702 -4.30 -14.09 -12.96
C ALA A 702 -3.46 -15.14 -12.23
N TYR A 703 -3.89 -16.40 -12.16
CA TYR A 703 -3.10 -17.51 -11.64
C TYR A 703 -1.80 -17.72 -12.42
N SER A 704 -1.88 -17.74 -13.75
CA SER A 704 -0.69 -17.87 -14.61
C SER A 704 0.31 -16.74 -14.35
N ILE A 705 -0.16 -15.49 -14.19
CA ILE A 705 0.72 -14.36 -13.86
C ILE A 705 1.37 -14.57 -12.48
N LEU A 706 0.63 -15.00 -11.46
CA LEU A 706 1.22 -15.26 -10.13
C LEU A 706 2.26 -16.39 -10.18
N ASN A 707 2.07 -17.40 -11.04
CA ASN A 707 3.06 -18.45 -11.28
C ASN A 707 4.32 -17.91 -11.98
N GLU A 708 4.17 -17.05 -13.00
CA GLU A 708 5.29 -16.33 -13.64
C GLU A 708 6.05 -15.46 -12.61
N VAL A 709 5.33 -14.76 -11.71
CA VAL A 709 5.95 -13.94 -10.65
C VAL A 709 6.76 -14.82 -9.71
N GLN A 710 6.17 -15.93 -9.28
CA GLN A 710 6.82 -16.85 -8.35
C GLN A 710 8.11 -17.43 -8.91
N GLN A 711 8.11 -17.82 -10.20
CA GLN A 711 9.32 -18.27 -10.89
C GLN A 711 10.36 -17.15 -10.96
N ALA A 712 9.94 -15.94 -11.35
CA ALA A 712 10.84 -14.79 -11.40
C ALA A 712 11.45 -14.44 -10.03
N VAL A 713 10.71 -14.57 -8.93
CA VAL A 713 11.23 -14.34 -7.58
C VAL A 713 12.19 -15.46 -7.15
N SER A 714 11.87 -16.72 -7.48
CA SER A 714 12.69 -17.89 -7.11
C SER A 714 14.03 -17.89 -7.85
N ASP A 715 14.02 -17.51 -9.13
CA ASP A 715 15.20 -17.49 -10.00
C ASP A 715 16.04 -16.20 -9.85
N SER A 716 15.70 -15.33 -8.88
CA SER A 716 16.31 -13.99 -8.72
C SER A 716 16.27 -13.16 -10.01
N GLY A 717 15.13 -13.21 -10.71
CA GLY A 717 14.87 -12.50 -11.95
C GLY A 717 14.97 -10.99 -11.80
N SER A 718 15.08 -10.30 -12.94
CA SER A 718 15.25 -8.83 -12.94
C SER A 718 14.07 -8.12 -12.26
N GLU A 719 14.36 -7.06 -11.50
CA GLU A 719 13.33 -6.23 -10.86
C GLU A 719 12.32 -5.67 -11.89
N SER A 720 12.79 -5.40 -13.11
CA SER A 720 11.99 -5.03 -14.26
C SER A 720 10.92 -6.08 -14.63
N GLN A 721 11.26 -7.37 -14.59
CA GLN A 721 10.33 -8.45 -14.88
C GLN A 721 9.28 -8.61 -13.77
N ILE A 722 9.69 -8.52 -12.50
CA ILE A 722 8.78 -8.57 -11.35
C ILE A 722 7.81 -7.38 -11.38
N LEU A 723 8.31 -6.18 -11.71
CA LEU A 723 7.51 -4.98 -11.90
C LEU A 723 6.46 -5.18 -13.00
N ASP A 724 6.85 -5.81 -14.11
CA ASP A 724 5.94 -6.09 -15.22
C ASP A 724 4.79 -7.01 -14.85
N LEU A 725 5.14 -8.12 -14.22
CA LEU A 725 4.16 -9.11 -13.79
C LEU A 725 3.23 -8.53 -12.70
N SER A 726 3.78 -7.68 -11.82
CA SER A 726 2.98 -6.96 -10.83
C SER A 726 1.98 -5.99 -11.49
N ASN A 727 2.42 -5.20 -12.49
CA ASN A 727 1.53 -4.31 -13.25
C ASN A 727 0.42 -5.10 -13.97
N ARG A 728 0.78 -6.23 -14.60
CA ARG A 728 -0.17 -7.12 -15.28
C ARG A 728 -1.21 -7.68 -14.29
N PHE A 729 -0.77 -8.15 -13.13
CA PHE A 729 -1.65 -8.70 -12.09
C PHE A 729 -2.66 -7.67 -11.58
N TYR A 730 -2.20 -6.50 -11.14
CA TYR A 730 -3.10 -5.46 -10.61
C TYR A 730 -3.97 -4.79 -11.67
N THR A 731 -3.56 -4.82 -12.93
CA THR A 731 -4.44 -4.39 -14.01
C THR A 731 -5.55 -5.41 -14.24
N LEU A 732 -5.23 -6.71 -14.18
CA LEU A 732 -6.19 -7.78 -14.40
C LEU A 732 -7.15 -7.96 -13.22
N ILE A 733 -6.67 -7.81 -11.99
CA ILE A 733 -7.49 -7.87 -10.77
C ILE A 733 -7.44 -6.48 -10.14
N PRO A 734 -8.48 -5.65 -10.30
CA PRO A 734 -8.53 -4.33 -9.69
C PRO A 734 -8.43 -4.44 -8.16
N HIS A 735 -7.57 -3.62 -7.55
CA HIS A 735 -7.42 -3.55 -6.11
C HIS A 735 -7.64 -2.12 -5.63
N ASP A 736 -8.14 -1.97 -4.41
CA ASP A 736 -8.25 -0.71 -3.71
C ASP A 736 -7.06 -0.52 -2.75
N PHE A 737 -6.10 0.31 -3.16
CA PHE A 737 -4.98 0.73 -2.31
C PHE A 737 -5.17 2.13 -1.72
N GLY A 738 -6.39 2.70 -1.83
CA GLY A 738 -6.66 4.09 -1.52
C GLY A 738 -5.68 5.02 -2.26
N MET A 739 -5.00 5.90 -1.51
CA MET A 739 -3.98 6.82 -2.06
C MET A 739 -2.56 6.24 -2.08
N LYS A 740 -2.36 5.04 -1.55
CA LYS A 740 -1.04 4.38 -1.53
C LYS A 740 -0.75 3.79 -2.92
N LYS A 741 0.54 3.63 -3.22
CA LYS A 741 0.97 2.95 -4.44
C LYS A 741 0.70 1.44 -4.31
N PRO A 742 0.31 0.74 -5.39
CA PRO A 742 0.24 -0.72 -5.37
C PRO A 742 1.61 -1.30 -5.00
N PRO A 743 1.69 -2.26 -4.07
CA PRO A 743 2.95 -2.89 -3.66
C PRO A 743 3.51 -3.80 -4.78
N LEU A 744 4.81 -4.06 -4.77
CA LEU A 744 5.43 -5.02 -5.69
C LEU A 744 5.24 -6.46 -5.22
N LEU A 745 5.04 -7.39 -6.16
CA LEU A 745 4.93 -8.82 -5.87
C LEU A 745 6.32 -9.47 -5.80
N ASN A 746 7.13 -9.09 -4.82
CA ASN A 746 8.52 -9.58 -4.65
C ASN A 746 8.71 -10.54 -3.46
N ASN A 747 7.67 -10.80 -2.67
CA ASN A 747 7.70 -11.69 -1.51
C ASN A 747 6.83 -12.93 -1.76
N LEU A 748 7.38 -14.13 -1.49
CA LEU A 748 6.66 -15.40 -1.63
C LEU A 748 5.43 -15.48 -0.71
N GLU A 749 5.51 -14.96 0.51
CA GLU A 749 4.36 -14.94 1.44
C GLU A 749 3.23 -14.05 0.91
N TYR A 750 3.60 -12.91 0.30
CA TYR A 750 2.64 -11.99 -0.28
C TYR A 750 1.98 -12.59 -1.54
N ILE A 751 2.76 -13.30 -2.36
CA ILE A 751 2.23 -14.06 -3.50
C ILE A 751 1.25 -15.12 -3.01
N GLN A 752 1.59 -15.88 -1.96
CA GLN A 752 0.70 -16.88 -1.36
C GLN A 752 -0.62 -16.26 -0.87
N ALA A 753 -0.57 -15.08 -0.23
CA ALA A 753 -1.77 -14.37 0.18
C ALA A 753 -2.67 -14.00 -1.02
N LYS A 754 -2.08 -13.59 -2.15
CA LYS A 754 -2.83 -13.29 -3.39
C LYS A 754 -3.36 -14.54 -4.10
N VAL A 755 -2.71 -15.69 -3.96
CA VAL A 755 -3.24 -16.99 -4.44
C VAL A 755 -4.47 -17.39 -3.63
N GLN A 756 -4.39 -17.31 -2.30
CA GLN A 756 -5.53 -17.59 -1.42
C GLN A 756 -6.70 -16.64 -1.70
N MET A 757 -6.41 -15.37 -2.02
CA MET A 757 -7.43 -14.43 -2.47
C MET A 757 -8.14 -14.92 -3.74
N LEU A 758 -7.40 -15.34 -4.78
CA LEU A 758 -8.01 -15.85 -6.02
C LEU A 758 -8.84 -17.12 -5.78
N ASP A 759 -8.39 -18.02 -4.90
CA ASP A 759 -9.14 -19.24 -4.55
C ASP A 759 -10.51 -18.88 -3.94
N ASN A 760 -10.51 -17.94 -2.97
CA ASN A 760 -11.74 -17.46 -2.36
C ASN A 760 -12.65 -16.74 -3.37
N LEU A 761 -12.08 -15.96 -4.30
CA LEU A 761 -12.86 -15.31 -5.36
C LEU A 761 -13.53 -16.31 -6.30
N LEU A 762 -12.83 -17.39 -6.66
CA LEU A 762 -13.38 -18.45 -7.49
C LEU A 762 -14.52 -19.18 -6.78
N ASP A 763 -14.38 -19.46 -5.48
CA ASP A 763 -15.44 -20.08 -4.68
C ASP A 763 -16.66 -19.16 -4.50
N ILE A 764 -16.44 -17.86 -4.30
CA ILE A 764 -17.50 -16.85 -4.26
C ILE A 764 -18.21 -16.79 -5.61
N GLU A 765 -17.49 -16.76 -6.73
CA GLU A 765 -18.10 -16.79 -8.08
C GLU A 765 -18.99 -18.02 -8.26
N VAL A 766 -18.52 -19.20 -7.86
CA VAL A 766 -19.32 -20.43 -7.90
C VAL A 766 -20.56 -20.31 -7.03
N ALA A 767 -20.45 -19.78 -5.80
CA ALA A 767 -21.58 -19.58 -4.92
C ALA A 767 -22.63 -18.63 -5.52
N TYR A 768 -22.19 -17.57 -6.20
CA TYR A 768 -23.06 -16.66 -6.95
C TYR A 768 -23.72 -17.33 -8.15
N SER A 769 -22.96 -18.10 -8.91
CA SER A 769 -23.47 -18.85 -10.07
C SER A 769 -24.53 -19.88 -9.65
N LEU A 770 -24.38 -20.51 -8.48
CA LEU A 770 -25.43 -21.35 -7.88
C LEU A 770 -26.66 -20.52 -7.48
N LEU A 771 -26.47 -19.37 -6.83
CA LEU A 771 -27.58 -18.48 -6.46
C LEU A 771 -28.39 -18.04 -7.70
N ARG A 772 -27.72 -17.69 -8.81
CA ARG A 772 -28.39 -17.29 -10.06
C ARG A 772 -29.06 -18.43 -10.80
N GLY A 773 -28.45 -19.62 -10.84
CA GLY A 773 -28.96 -20.72 -11.66
C GLY A 773 -30.09 -21.51 -11.00
N GLY A 774 -31.31 -21.45 -11.53
CA GLY A 774 -32.46 -22.30 -11.12
C GLY A 774 -33.80 -21.75 -11.63
N ASN A 775 -34.79 -22.62 -11.87
CA ASN A 775 -36.14 -22.16 -12.22
C ASN A 775 -36.80 -21.54 -10.99
N GLU A 776 -37.38 -20.34 -11.15
CA GLU A 776 -38.28 -19.74 -10.15
C GLU A 776 -39.61 -20.51 -10.13
N ASP A 777 -39.60 -21.73 -9.61
CA ASP A 777 -40.85 -22.42 -9.28
C ASP A 777 -41.47 -21.72 -8.08
N GLY A 778 -42.50 -20.89 -8.34
CA GLY A 778 -43.16 -20.03 -7.35
C GLY A 778 -43.81 -20.75 -6.15
N ASP A 779 -43.81 -22.09 -6.14
CA ASP A 779 -44.33 -22.93 -5.05
C ASP A 779 -43.29 -23.35 -4.00
N LYS A 780 -41.98 -23.24 -4.28
CA LYS A 780 -40.92 -23.68 -3.34
C LYS A 780 -40.35 -22.52 -2.51
N ASP A 781 -39.99 -22.81 -1.26
CA ASP A 781 -39.31 -21.84 -0.39
C ASP A 781 -37.89 -21.55 -0.92
N PRO A 782 -37.39 -20.31 -0.87
CA PRO A 782 -36.03 -19.97 -1.31
C PRO A 782 -34.93 -20.80 -0.67
N ILE A 783 -35.10 -21.23 0.58
CA ILE A 783 -34.12 -22.10 1.27
C ILE A 783 -34.08 -23.48 0.62
N ASP A 784 -35.24 -24.04 0.27
CA ASP A 784 -35.35 -25.36 -0.34
C ASP A 784 -34.74 -25.35 -1.75
N ILE A 785 -34.96 -24.26 -2.50
CA ILE A 785 -34.33 -24.04 -3.81
C ILE A 785 -32.79 -24.02 -3.67
N ASN A 786 -32.27 -23.26 -2.72
CA ASN A 786 -30.83 -23.19 -2.46
C ASN A 786 -30.26 -24.53 -1.97
N TYR A 787 -31.02 -25.30 -1.21
CA TYR A 787 -30.64 -26.64 -0.77
C TYR A 787 -30.53 -27.63 -1.94
N GLU A 788 -31.53 -27.67 -2.83
CA GLU A 788 -31.53 -28.53 -4.02
C GLU A 788 -30.33 -28.23 -4.93
N LYS A 789 -29.96 -26.95 -5.06
CA LYS A 789 -28.79 -26.51 -5.84
C LYS A 789 -27.46 -26.99 -5.27
N LEU A 790 -27.37 -27.25 -3.96
CA LEU A 790 -26.17 -27.83 -3.37
C LEU A 790 -25.97 -29.27 -3.80
N LYS A 791 -27.02 -29.99 -4.24
CA LYS A 791 -26.93 -31.41 -4.63
C LYS A 791 -26.30 -32.29 -3.54
N THR A 792 -26.69 -32.03 -2.28
CA THR A 792 -26.22 -32.78 -1.11
C THR A 792 -27.38 -33.14 -0.20
N ASP A 793 -27.37 -34.37 0.30
CA ASP A 793 -28.25 -34.79 1.39
C ASP A 793 -27.56 -34.45 2.72
N ILE A 794 -28.14 -33.52 3.47
CA ILE A 794 -27.64 -33.06 4.77
C ILE A 794 -28.62 -33.48 5.85
N LYS A 795 -28.15 -34.28 6.81
CA LYS A 795 -28.93 -34.74 7.96
C LYS A 795 -28.33 -34.24 9.26
N VAL A 796 -29.18 -33.81 10.18
CA VAL A 796 -28.73 -33.42 11.53
C VAL A 796 -28.46 -34.68 12.33
N VAL A 797 -27.25 -34.81 12.86
CA VAL A 797 -26.88 -35.91 13.75
C VAL A 797 -27.37 -35.59 15.15
N ASP A 798 -28.05 -36.55 15.78
CA ASP A 798 -28.52 -36.38 17.15
C ASP A 798 -27.34 -36.26 18.13
N LYS A 799 -27.43 -35.31 19.07
CA LYS A 799 -26.35 -34.95 19.98
C LYS A 799 -26.02 -36.07 20.98
N ASP A 800 -26.97 -36.96 21.22
CA ASP A 800 -26.86 -38.09 22.15
C ASP A 800 -26.43 -39.39 21.46
N SER A 801 -26.33 -39.40 20.12
CA SER A 801 -25.85 -40.53 19.35
C SER A 801 -24.38 -40.87 19.66
N GLU A 802 -24.03 -42.16 19.53
CA GLU A 802 -22.66 -42.62 19.72
C GLU A 802 -21.68 -41.99 18.71
N GLU A 803 -22.10 -41.79 17.46
CA GLU A 803 -21.27 -41.10 16.46
C GLU A 803 -21.00 -39.63 16.85
N ALA A 804 -21.99 -38.92 17.42
CA ALA A 804 -21.79 -37.56 17.91
C ALA A 804 -20.84 -37.50 19.12
N LYS A 805 -20.89 -38.49 20.02
CA LYS A 805 -19.96 -38.58 21.16
C LYS A 805 -18.53 -38.76 20.69
N ILE A 806 -18.30 -39.66 19.73
CA ILE A 806 -16.98 -39.89 19.11
C ILE A 806 -16.47 -38.60 18.46
N ILE A 807 -17.30 -37.91 17.68
CA ILE A 807 -16.90 -36.66 17.01
C ILE A 807 -16.59 -35.55 18.04
N LYS A 808 -17.41 -35.38 19.08
CA LYS A 808 -17.15 -34.41 20.16
C LYS A 808 -15.84 -34.73 20.88
N GLN A 809 -15.57 -36.01 21.13
CA GLN A 809 -14.31 -36.45 21.73
C GLN A 809 -13.13 -36.17 20.80
N TYR A 810 -13.29 -36.41 19.50
CA TYR A 810 -12.26 -36.15 18.49
C TYR A 810 -11.91 -34.65 18.43
N VAL A 811 -12.91 -33.76 18.46
CA VAL A 811 -12.71 -32.30 18.54
C VAL A 811 -11.99 -31.91 19.84
N LYS A 812 -12.35 -32.52 20.98
CA LYS A 812 -11.75 -32.17 22.27
C LYS A 812 -10.29 -32.61 22.39
N ASN A 813 -9.99 -33.84 22.01
CA ASN A 813 -8.68 -34.46 22.21
C ASN A 813 -7.61 -33.94 21.25
N THR A 814 -8.00 -33.61 20.02
CA THR A 814 -7.06 -33.21 18.97
C THR A 814 -6.91 -31.70 18.84
N HIS A 815 -7.27 -30.96 19.90
CA HIS A 815 -6.96 -29.53 19.99
C HIS A 815 -5.48 -29.36 20.34
N ALA A 816 -4.72 -28.82 19.40
CA ALA A 816 -3.28 -28.64 19.54
C ALA A 816 -2.91 -27.63 20.64
N ALA A 817 -1.89 -27.97 21.45
CA ALA A 817 -1.44 -27.15 22.57
C ALA A 817 -0.88 -25.77 22.17
N THR A 818 -0.31 -25.64 20.97
CA THR A 818 0.21 -24.34 20.46
C THR A 818 -0.90 -23.42 19.94
N HIS A 819 -2.10 -23.94 19.65
CA HIS A 819 -3.24 -23.18 19.16
C HIS A 819 -4.19 -22.80 20.32
N ASN A 820 -3.65 -22.18 21.37
CA ASN A 820 -4.38 -21.87 22.60
C ASN A 820 -5.12 -20.50 22.60
N ALA A 821 -5.05 -19.76 21.49
CA ALA A 821 -5.72 -18.47 21.31
C ALA A 821 -7.26 -18.56 21.36
N TYR A 822 -7.81 -19.74 21.06
CA TYR A 822 -9.24 -20.02 21.11
C TYR A 822 -9.51 -21.43 21.61
N ASP A 823 -10.70 -21.63 22.18
CA ASP A 823 -11.24 -22.95 22.47
C ASP A 823 -12.42 -23.25 21.54
N LEU A 824 -12.55 -24.51 21.10
CA LEU A 824 -13.60 -24.94 20.19
C LEU A 824 -14.80 -25.51 20.95
N LYS A 825 -16.00 -25.08 20.56
CA LYS A 825 -17.27 -25.65 21.03
C LYS A 825 -18.09 -26.15 19.85
N VAL A 826 -18.45 -27.43 19.87
CA VAL A 826 -19.34 -28.03 18.86
C VAL A 826 -20.77 -27.50 19.08
N VAL A 827 -21.34 -26.88 18.04
CA VAL A 827 -22.72 -26.36 18.05
C VAL A 827 -23.65 -27.40 17.45
N GLU A 828 -23.38 -27.81 16.21
CA GLU A 828 -24.15 -28.80 15.46
C GLU A 828 -23.22 -29.73 14.68
N ILE A 829 -23.69 -30.96 14.44
CA ILE A 829 -23.02 -31.97 13.62
C ILE A 829 -24.00 -32.37 12.52
N PHE A 830 -23.56 -32.27 11.27
CA PHE A 830 -24.33 -32.66 10.10
C PHE A 830 -23.65 -33.86 9.45
N ARG A 831 -24.42 -34.88 9.12
CA ARG A 831 -24.01 -35.95 8.21
C ARG A 831 -24.31 -35.50 6.79
N ILE A 832 -23.31 -35.55 5.92
CA ILE A 832 -23.42 -35.09 4.54
C ILE A 832 -23.19 -36.25 3.58
N GLU A 833 -24.00 -36.32 2.53
CA GLU A 833 -23.84 -37.26 1.42
C GLU A 833 -24.02 -36.50 0.11
N ARG A 834 -22.91 -36.37 -0.63
CA ARG A 834 -22.88 -35.65 -1.91
C ARG A 834 -23.37 -36.52 -3.06
N GLU A 835 -24.12 -35.93 -3.98
CA GLU A 835 -24.56 -36.61 -5.19
C GLU A 835 -23.36 -37.13 -6.02
N GLY A 836 -23.36 -38.43 -6.33
CA GLY A 836 -22.30 -39.08 -7.11
C GLY A 836 -20.96 -39.31 -6.39
N GLU A 837 -20.76 -38.80 -5.16
CA GLU A 837 -19.49 -38.94 -4.44
C GLU A 837 -19.23 -40.38 -3.97
N SER A 838 -20.26 -41.05 -3.44
CA SER A 838 -20.20 -42.48 -3.08
C SER A 838 -19.84 -43.37 -4.28
N GLN A 839 -20.28 -43.01 -5.49
CA GLN A 839 -20.01 -43.76 -6.72
C GLN A 839 -18.54 -43.61 -7.16
N ARG A 840 -18.01 -42.38 -7.18
CA ARG A 840 -16.60 -42.14 -7.52
C ARG A 840 -15.62 -42.69 -6.48
N TYR A 841 -16.03 -42.76 -5.21
CA TYR A 841 -15.22 -43.27 -4.11
C TYR A 841 -15.18 -44.81 -4.06
N LYS A 842 -16.12 -45.50 -4.70
CA LYS A 842 -16.25 -46.96 -4.70
C LYS A 842 -14.94 -47.72 -5.03
N PRO A 843 -14.11 -47.31 -6.01
CA PRO A 843 -12.83 -47.96 -6.29
C PRO A 843 -11.86 -47.89 -5.10
N PHE A 844 -11.90 -46.80 -4.33
CA PHE A 844 -11.01 -46.55 -3.20
C PHE A 844 -11.48 -47.18 -1.89
N LYS A 845 -12.71 -47.69 -1.82
CA LYS A 845 -13.16 -48.51 -0.68
C LYS A 845 -12.34 -49.80 -0.51
N GLN A 846 -11.79 -50.34 -1.60
CA GLN A 846 -10.90 -51.50 -1.56
C GLN A 846 -9.48 -51.14 -1.12
N LEU A 847 -9.13 -49.85 -1.12
CA LEU A 847 -7.84 -49.38 -0.64
C LEU A 847 -7.80 -49.45 0.89
N HIS A 848 -6.68 -49.93 1.43
CA HIS A 848 -6.42 -49.99 2.87
C HIS A 848 -6.09 -48.59 3.42
N ASN A 849 -5.95 -48.47 4.75
CA ASN A 849 -5.60 -47.22 5.44
C ASN A 849 -6.56 -46.07 5.07
N ARG A 850 -7.81 -46.22 5.50
CA ARG A 850 -8.86 -45.21 5.34
C ARG A 850 -9.08 -44.52 6.66
N GLN A 851 -8.85 -43.21 6.69
CA GLN A 851 -8.92 -42.42 7.91
C GLN A 851 -9.94 -41.30 7.79
N LEU A 852 -10.58 -40.98 8.90
CA LEU A 852 -11.47 -39.84 9.02
C LEU A 852 -10.65 -38.62 9.46
N LEU A 853 -10.46 -37.65 8.57
CA LEU A 853 -9.55 -36.52 8.79
C LEU A 853 -10.24 -35.17 8.64
N TRP A 854 -9.70 -34.16 9.30
CA TRP A 854 -10.22 -32.79 9.33
C TRP A 854 -9.79 -31.98 8.13
N HIS A 855 -10.72 -31.24 7.55
CA HIS A 855 -10.45 -30.19 6.57
C HIS A 855 -11.22 -28.92 6.92
N GLY A 856 -10.52 -27.79 7.05
CA GLY A 856 -11.13 -26.50 7.32
C GLY A 856 -10.98 -25.56 6.14
N SER A 857 -11.96 -24.68 5.97
CA SER A 857 -11.98 -23.65 4.93
C SER A 857 -12.84 -22.47 5.40
N ARG A 858 -12.75 -21.33 4.73
CA ARG A 858 -13.64 -20.18 4.98
C ARG A 858 -15.10 -20.57 4.72
N THR A 859 -16.02 -20.03 5.52
CA THR A 859 -17.48 -20.28 5.40
C THR A 859 -18.00 -19.99 4.00
N THR A 860 -17.47 -18.96 3.32
CA THR A 860 -17.83 -18.58 1.94
C THR A 860 -17.59 -19.69 0.92
N ASN A 861 -16.63 -20.57 1.18
CA ASN A 861 -16.22 -21.60 0.22
C ASN A 861 -17.10 -22.86 0.33
N PHE A 862 -17.84 -23.02 1.43
CA PHE A 862 -18.66 -24.21 1.66
C PHE A 862 -19.81 -24.36 0.67
N ALA A 863 -20.32 -23.27 0.09
CA ALA A 863 -21.29 -23.36 -1.00
C ALA A 863 -20.70 -24.08 -2.24
N GLY A 864 -19.45 -23.77 -2.60
CA GLY A 864 -18.71 -24.45 -3.65
C GLY A 864 -18.32 -25.89 -3.28
N ILE A 865 -17.84 -26.10 -2.06
CA ILE A 865 -17.42 -27.42 -1.57
C ILE A 865 -18.60 -28.39 -1.45
N LEU A 866 -19.78 -27.93 -1.02
CA LEU A 866 -20.99 -28.74 -0.96
C LEU A 866 -21.59 -29.01 -2.34
N SER A 867 -21.41 -28.15 -3.34
CA SER A 867 -21.89 -28.44 -4.71
C SER A 867 -20.94 -29.30 -5.54
N GLN A 868 -19.63 -29.01 -5.53
CA GLN A 868 -18.65 -29.62 -6.43
C GLN A 868 -17.65 -30.57 -5.74
N GLY A 869 -17.51 -30.47 -4.42
CA GLY A 869 -16.61 -31.28 -3.61
C GLY A 869 -15.31 -30.54 -3.34
N LEU A 870 -14.38 -31.18 -2.62
CA LEU A 870 -13.02 -30.67 -2.51
C LEU A 870 -12.31 -30.80 -3.85
N ARG A 871 -11.71 -29.70 -4.31
CA ARG A 871 -11.05 -29.58 -5.61
C ARG A 871 -9.56 -29.39 -5.41
N ILE A 872 -8.77 -29.87 -6.36
CA ILE A 872 -7.34 -29.56 -6.43
C ILE A 872 -7.19 -28.21 -7.10
N ALA A 873 -6.23 -27.41 -6.63
CA ALA A 873 -5.89 -26.13 -7.22
C ALA A 873 -5.65 -26.27 -8.74
N PRO A 874 -6.08 -25.28 -9.55
CA PRO A 874 -5.98 -25.36 -11.00
C PRO A 874 -4.50 -25.43 -11.47
N PRO A 875 -4.23 -26.02 -12.66
CA PRO A 875 -2.87 -26.19 -13.15
C PRO A 875 -2.13 -24.85 -13.34
N GLU A 876 -2.85 -23.76 -13.58
CA GLU A 876 -2.31 -22.41 -13.73
C GLU A 876 -1.83 -21.78 -12.41
N ALA A 877 -2.35 -22.22 -11.26
CA ALA A 877 -1.98 -21.65 -9.96
C ALA A 877 -0.50 -21.90 -9.63
N PRO A 878 0.20 -21.00 -8.93
CA PRO A 878 1.55 -21.28 -8.45
C PRO A 878 1.56 -22.44 -7.46
N VAL A 879 2.70 -23.11 -7.35
CA VAL A 879 2.90 -24.21 -6.37
C VAL A 879 3.33 -23.66 -5.01
N THR A 880 3.87 -22.43 -4.98
CA THR A 880 4.26 -21.76 -3.73
C THR A 880 3.07 -21.53 -2.81
N GLY A 881 3.28 -21.85 -1.53
CA GLY A 881 2.24 -21.87 -0.51
C GLY A 881 1.66 -23.26 -0.24
N TYR A 882 1.91 -24.23 -1.12
CA TYR A 882 1.59 -25.64 -0.89
C TYR A 882 2.85 -26.41 -0.49
N MET A 883 2.94 -26.86 0.75
CA MET A 883 4.13 -27.54 1.30
C MET A 883 4.52 -28.81 0.54
N PHE A 884 3.52 -29.54 0.01
CA PHE A 884 3.70 -30.80 -0.70
C PHE A 884 3.14 -30.78 -2.13
N GLY A 885 3.02 -29.58 -2.72
CA GLY A 885 2.42 -29.40 -4.05
C GLY A 885 0.89 -29.40 -4.03
N LYS A 886 0.28 -29.32 -5.22
CA LYS A 886 -1.18 -29.16 -5.37
C LYS A 886 -1.90 -30.47 -5.05
N GLY A 887 -2.74 -30.45 -4.03
CA GLY A 887 -3.54 -31.59 -3.61
C GLY A 887 -4.60 -31.15 -2.61
N ILE A 888 -5.40 -32.10 -2.13
CA ILE A 888 -6.37 -31.85 -1.06
C ILE A 888 -5.68 -32.14 0.27
N TYR A 889 -5.57 -31.11 1.10
CA TYR A 889 -4.89 -31.18 2.40
C TYR A 889 -5.87 -31.50 3.51
N PHE A 890 -5.49 -32.44 4.36
CA PHE A 890 -6.18 -32.84 5.57
C PHE A 890 -5.21 -32.85 6.76
N ALA A 891 -5.77 -32.72 7.96
CA ALA A 891 -5.03 -32.88 9.22
C ALA A 891 -5.75 -33.85 10.16
N ASP A 892 -5.00 -34.52 11.01
CA ASP A 892 -5.52 -35.34 12.10
C ASP A 892 -5.84 -34.50 13.36
N MET A 893 -5.30 -33.28 13.46
CA MET A 893 -5.56 -32.30 14.51
C MET A 893 -6.63 -31.29 14.10
N VAL A 894 -7.74 -31.22 14.86
CA VAL A 894 -8.87 -30.33 14.55
C VAL A 894 -8.48 -28.85 14.55
N SER A 895 -7.66 -28.40 15.50
CA SER A 895 -7.31 -26.97 15.61
C SER A 895 -6.41 -26.50 14.47
N LYS A 896 -5.63 -27.39 13.86
CA LYS A 896 -4.85 -27.07 12.66
C LYS A 896 -5.76 -26.79 11.48
N SER A 897 -6.74 -27.65 11.23
CA SER A 897 -7.74 -27.42 10.19
C SER A 897 -8.66 -26.24 10.53
N ALA A 898 -9.01 -26.03 11.79
CA ALA A 898 -9.88 -24.94 12.24
C ALA A 898 -9.29 -23.54 11.97
N ASN A 899 -7.96 -23.39 11.93
CA ASN A 899 -7.32 -22.11 11.56
C ASN A 899 -7.68 -21.64 10.14
N TYR A 900 -7.97 -22.57 9.23
CA TYR A 900 -8.39 -22.25 7.86
C TYR A 900 -9.83 -21.73 7.76
N CYS A 901 -10.60 -21.77 8.86
CA CYS A 901 -11.92 -21.15 8.91
C CYS A 901 -11.87 -19.62 8.91
N HIS A 902 -10.73 -19.02 9.30
CA HIS A 902 -10.56 -17.57 9.44
C HIS A 902 -11.68 -16.89 10.25
N THR A 903 -12.11 -17.51 11.35
CA THR A 903 -13.10 -16.91 12.25
C THR A 903 -12.49 -15.74 13.02
N SER A 904 -13.34 -14.89 13.60
CA SER A 904 -12.92 -13.75 14.41
C SER A 904 -13.75 -13.65 15.68
N GLN A 905 -13.43 -12.68 16.55
CA GLN A 905 -14.27 -12.41 17.73
C GLN A 905 -15.65 -11.86 17.35
N ALA A 906 -15.70 -11.07 16.27
CA ALA A 906 -16.94 -10.50 15.75
C ALA A 906 -17.81 -11.56 15.03
N ASP A 907 -17.16 -12.53 14.38
CA ASP A 907 -17.81 -13.68 13.74
C ASP A 907 -17.17 -15.00 14.21
N PRO A 908 -17.64 -15.55 15.35
CA PRO A 908 -17.00 -16.69 16.01
C PRO A 908 -17.45 -18.05 15.47
N ILE A 909 -18.35 -18.10 14.48
CA ILE A 909 -18.88 -19.37 13.98
C ILE A 909 -18.09 -19.79 12.73
N GLY A 910 -17.58 -21.02 12.72
CA GLY A 910 -16.87 -21.59 11.59
C GLY A 910 -17.36 -22.98 11.24
N LEU A 911 -17.05 -23.40 10.02
CA LEU A 911 -17.40 -24.72 9.48
C LEU A 911 -16.13 -25.54 9.25
N VAL A 912 -16.16 -26.82 9.68
CA VAL A 912 -15.05 -27.78 9.47
C VAL A 912 -15.63 -29.10 8.98
N LEU A 913 -14.97 -29.73 8.01
CA LEU A 913 -15.33 -31.03 7.45
C LEU A 913 -14.56 -32.17 8.10
N LEU A 914 -15.20 -33.33 8.16
CA LEU A 914 -14.58 -34.63 8.27
C LEU A 914 -14.82 -35.42 6.98
N GLY A 915 -13.73 -35.77 6.31
CA GLY A 915 -13.73 -36.62 5.13
C GLY A 915 -13.18 -38.00 5.47
N GLU A 916 -13.83 -39.05 4.96
CA GLU A 916 -13.24 -40.37 4.81
C GLU A 916 -12.25 -40.30 3.64
N VAL A 917 -10.96 -40.37 3.96
CA VAL A 917 -9.87 -40.24 3.00
C VAL A 917 -9.17 -41.58 2.84
N ALA A 918 -9.14 -42.11 1.63
CA ALA A 918 -8.41 -43.32 1.32
C ALA A 918 -6.93 -42.98 1.09
N LEU A 919 -6.10 -43.18 2.13
CA LEU A 919 -4.67 -42.83 2.06
C LEU A 919 -3.85 -43.93 1.38
N GLY A 920 -4.21 -45.20 1.57
CA GLY A 920 -3.43 -46.34 1.09
C GLY A 920 -1.97 -46.27 1.55
N ASN A 921 -1.07 -46.68 0.65
CA ASN A 921 0.37 -46.52 0.87
C ASN A 921 0.77 -45.04 0.82
N MET A 922 1.10 -44.48 1.98
CA MET A 922 1.56 -43.10 2.15
C MET A 922 3.04 -42.93 1.77
N TYR A 923 3.37 -41.80 1.13
CA TYR A 923 4.73 -41.32 0.96
C TYR A 923 5.07 -40.32 2.07
N GLU A 924 5.97 -40.70 2.96
CA GLU A 924 6.26 -39.94 4.17
C GLU A 924 7.39 -38.94 3.95
N LEU A 925 7.17 -37.69 4.37
CA LEU A 925 8.11 -36.59 4.21
C LEU A 925 8.24 -35.77 5.48
N LYS A 926 9.48 -35.34 5.77
CA LYS A 926 9.81 -34.52 6.95
C LYS A 926 9.90 -33.02 6.63
N ASN A 927 10.29 -32.69 5.40
CA ASN A 927 10.49 -31.32 4.94
C ASN A 927 9.57 -31.01 3.75
N ALA A 928 9.23 -29.74 3.58
CA ALA A 928 8.47 -29.27 2.42
C ALA A 928 9.17 -29.70 1.13
N SER A 929 8.40 -30.25 0.19
CA SER A 929 8.89 -30.75 -1.08
C SER A 929 7.78 -30.62 -2.12
N HIS A 930 8.06 -29.92 -3.21
CA HIS A 930 7.07 -29.72 -4.28
C HIS A 930 6.92 -30.99 -5.12
N ILE A 931 5.92 -31.80 -4.79
CA ILE A 931 5.63 -33.05 -5.50
C ILE A 931 4.70 -32.76 -6.67
N THR A 932 5.14 -33.12 -7.87
CA THR A 932 4.31 -33.10 -9.08
C THR A 932 3.76 -34.48 -9.41
N LYS A 933 4.47 -35.54 -9.02
CA LYS A 933 4.08 -36.94 -9.25
C LYS A 933 4.50 -37.82 -8.09
N LEU A 934 3.58 -38.66 -7.64
CA LEU A 934 3.82 -39.63 -6.58
C LEU A 934 4.81 -40.73 -7.03
N PRO A 935 5.67 -41.24 -6.12
CA PRO A 935 6.45 -42.45 -6.38
C PRO A 935 5.57 -43.65 -6.71
N LYS A 936 6.09 -44.61 -7.49
CA LYS A 936 5.35 -45.83 -7.86
C LYS A 936 4.85 -46.56 -6.61
N GLY A 937 3.58 -46.95 -6.61
CA GLY A 937 2.94 -47.69 -5.51
C GLY A 937 2.53 -46.85 -4.29
N LYS A 938 2.70 -45.51 -4.34
CA LYS A 938 2.21 -44.56 -3.34
C LYS A 938 0.96 -43.84 -3.85
N HIS A 939 -0.01 -43.64 -2.97
CA HIS A 939 -1.34 -43.09 -3.33
C HIS A 939 -1.59 -41.71 -2.71
N SER A 940 -0.92 -41.42 -1.60
CA SER A 940 -1.01 -40.18 -0.83
C SER A 940 0.34 -39.78 -0.25
N VAL A 941 0.43 -38.57 0.30
CA VAL A 941 1.61 -38.05 1.00
C VAL A 941 1.25 -37.78 2.46
N LYS A 942 2.18 -38.09 3.36
CA LYS A 942 2.10 -37.75 4.78
C LYS A 942 3.26 -36.85 5.16
N GLY A 943 2.94 -35.61 5.53
CA GLY A 943 3.87 -34.73 6.22
C GLY A 943 3.99 -35.17 7.67
N LEU A 944 5.18 -35.58 8.11
CA LEU A 944 5.43 -36.07 9.47
C LEU A 944 5.64 -34.89 10.42
N GLY A 945 4.71 -34.68 11.35
CA GLY A 945 4.81 -33.64 12.38
C GLY A 945 5.48 -34.10 13.66
N LYS A 946 5.94 -33.14 14.48
CA LYS A 946 6.46 -33.40 15.84
C LYS A 946 5.40 -33.94 16.79
N THR A 947 4.14 -33.54 16.62
CA THR A 947 3.00 -33.99 17.42
C THR A 947 1.97 -34.68 16.54
N ALA A 948 1.47 -35.83 17.00
CA ALA A 948 0.38 -36.56 16.36
C ALA A 948 -0.57 -37.15 17.42
N PRO A 949 -1.82 -37.47 17.08
CA PRO A 949 -2.70 -38.22 17.98
C PRO A 949 -2.07 -39.55 18.39
N ASP A 950 -2.26 -39.94 19.65
CA ASP A 950 -1.83 -41.25 20.15
C ASP A 950 -2.43 -42.39 19.32
N PRO A 951 -1.60 -43.19 18.61
CA PRO A 951 -2.08 -44.25 17.74
C PRO A 951 -2.78 -45.38 18.53
N THR A 952 -2.46 -45.56 19.82
CA THR A 952 -3.07 -46.59 20.67
C THR A 952 -4.51 -46.29 21.06
N ALA A 953 -4.91 -45.01 20.98
CA ALA A 953 -6.25 -44.53 21.27
C ALA A 953 -7.09 -44.30 20.00
N THR A 954 -6.70 -44.90 18.87
CA THR A 954 -7.46 -44.86 17.61
C THR A 954 -8.72 -45.71 17.74
N THR A 955 -9.87 -45.15 17.39
CA THR A 955 -11.17 -45.84 17.39
C THR A 955 -11.67 -46.00 15.97
N THR A 956 -12.60 -46.93 15.73
CA THR A 956 -13.25 -47.12 14.42
C THR A 956 -14.67 -46.56 14.43
N LEU A 957 -15.05 -45.84 13.38
CA LEU A 957 -16.43 -45.41 13.13
C LEU A 957 -16.91 -46.07 11.84
N GLY A 958 -17.63 -47.19 11.97
CA GLY A 958 -17.85 -48.11 10.86
C GLY A 958 -16.53 -48.78 10.44
N ASP A 959 -16.23 -48.78 9.15
CA ASP A 959 -15.01 -49.39 8.58
C ASP A 959 -13.85 -48.37 8.40
N VAL A 960 -13.87 -47.26 9.14
CA VAL A 960 -12.93 -46.14 9.00
C VAL A 960 -12.23 -45.85 10.33
N GLU A 961 -10.93 -45.65 10.28
CA GLU A 961 -10.12 -45.29 11.44
C GLU A 961 -10.29 -43.81 11.81
N VAL A 962 -10.47 -43.53 13.09
CA VAL A 962 -10.62 -42.19 13.66
C VAL A 962 -9.49 -41.97 14.67
N PRO A 963 -8.44 -41.20 14.32
CA PRO A 963 -7.29 -40.96 15.18
C PRO A 963 -7.62 -39.91 16.26
N LEU A 964 -8.47 -40.28 17.22
CA LEU A 964 -9.00 -39.39 18.26
C LEU A 964 -8.17 -39.32 19.55
N GLY A 965 -6.98 -39.92 19.55
CA GLY A 965 -6.03 -39.86 20.66
C GLY A 965 -5.60 -38.43 21.00
N ASN A 966 -5.12 -38.23 22.23
CA ASN A 966 -4.51 -36.95 22.60
C ASN A 966 -3.18 -36.76 21.85
N GLY A 967 -2.81 -35.50 21.59
CA GLY A 967 -1.54 -35.19 20.92
C GLY A 967 -0.33 -35.61 21.75
N ILE A 968 0.48 -36.54 21.23
CA ILE A 968 1.75 -36.98 21.80
C ILE A 968 2.91 -36.64 20.86
N SER A 969 4.14 -36.62 21.39
CA SER A 969 5.33 -36.47 20.57
C SER A 969 5.56 -37.71 19.70
N THR A 970 5.83 -37.52 18.42
CA THR A 970 6.10 -38.61 17.46
C THR A 970 7.52 -39.17 17.56
N GLY A 971 8.40 -38.52 18.32
CA GLY A 971 9.83 -38.84 18.36
C GLY A 971 10.63 -38.36 17.15
N ILE A 972 9.97 -37.71 16.17
CA ILE A 972 10.58 -37.16 14.96
C ILE A 972 10.87 -35.68 15.19
N ASN A 973 12.11 -35.36 15.52
CA ASN A 973 12.54 -33.97 15.79
C ASN A 973 13.12 -33.28 14.55
N ASP A 974 13.54 -34.05 13.55
CA ASP A 974 14.15 -33.61 12.30
C ASP A 974 13.12 -33.30 11.21
N THR A 975 12.05 -32.58 11.59
CA THR A 975 10.95 -32.16 10.71
C THR A 975 10.69 -30.67 10.85
N CYS A 976 10.29 -30.02 9.75
CA CYS A 976 9.84 -28.62 9.75
C CYS A 976 8.35 -28.49 10.13
N LEU A 977 7.64 -29.59 10.36
CA LEU A 977 6.21 -29.62 10.67
C LEU A 977 5.94 -29.80 12.17
N LEU A 978 5.07 -28.98 12.74
CA LEU A 978 4.61 -29.15 14.12
C LEU A 978 3.61 -30.31 14.27
N TYR A 979 2.75 -30.50 13.26
CA TYR A 979 1.66 -31.47 13.23
C TYR A 979 1.59 -32.14 11.87
N ASN A 980 1.01 -33.34 11.81
CA ASN A 980 0.89 -34.08 10.56
C ASN A 980 0.06 -33.35 9.49
N GLU A 981 0.28 -33.74 8.25
CA GLU A 981 -0.55 -33.40 7.09
C GLU A 981 -0.76 -34.63 6.23
N TYR A 982 -1.95 -34.77 5.67
CA TYR A 982 -2.29 -35.83 4.74
C TYR A 982 -2.76 -35.20 3.44
N ILE A 983 -2.11 -35.56 2.34
CA ILE A 983 -2.35 -34.96 1.05
C ILE A 983 -2.72 -36.06 0.05
N VAL A 984 -3.85 -35.88 -0.61
CA VAL A 984 -4.29 -36.71 -1.72
C VAL A 984 -4.30 -35.91 -3.02
N TYR A 985 -3.83 -36.54 -4.09
CA TYR A 985 -3.67 -35.93 -5.42
C TYR A 985 -4.75 -36.36 -6.42
N ASP A 986 -5.78 -37.04 -5.93
CA ASP A 986 -6.97 -37.42 -6.68
C ASP A 986 -8.20 -37.08 -5.85
N VAL A 987 -9.13 -36.30 -6.44
CA VAL A 987 -10.39 -35.89 -5.82
C VAL A 987 -11.27 -37.09 -5.46
N ALA A 988 -11.16 -38.21 -6.19
CA ALA A 988 -11.96 -39.40 -5.95
C ALA A 988 -11.52 -40.20 -4.72
N GLN A 989 -10.34 -39.93 -4.14
CA GLN A 989 -9.88 -40.51 -2.87
C GLN A 989 -10.56 -39.94 -1.63
N VAL A 990 -11.43 -38.94 -1.80
CA VAL A 990 -12.14 -38.26 -0.71
C VAL A 990 -13.64 -38.50 -0.80
N ASN A 991 -14.21 -38.87 0.34
CA ASN A 991 -15.64 -38.99 0.57
C ASN A 991 -16.03 -38.16 1.80
N LEU A 992 -16.77 -37.08 1.63
CA LEU A 992 -17.15 -36.21 2.75
C LEU A 992 -18.23 -36.89 3.59
N LYS A 993 -18.06 -36.90 4.93
CA LYS A 993 -18.96 -37.62 5.85
C LYS A 993 -19.71 -36.70 6.79
N TYR A 994 -18.97 -35.81 7.44
CA TYR A 994 -19.55 -34.92 8.43
C TYR A 994 -19.13 -33.47 8.18
N LEU A 995 -20.06 -32.57 8.43
CA LEU A 995 -19.86 -31.13 8.47
C LEU A 995 -20.18 -30.66 9.88
N LEU A 996 -19.23 -29.99 10.52
CA LEU A 996 -19.38 -29.49 11.88
C LEU A 996 -19.52 -27.99 11.88
N LYS A 997 -20.47 -27.51 12.67
CA LYS A 997 -20.60 -26.10 13.03
C LYS A 997 -19.93 -25.88 14.37
N LEU A 998 -18.81 -25.17 14.37
CA LEU A 998 -18.00 -24.91 15.56
C LEU A 998 -18.09 -23.44 15.95
N LYS A 999 -18.13 -23.18 17.26
CA LYS A 999 -17.97 -21.84 17.83
C LYS A 999 -16.57 -21.71 18.41
N PHE A 1000 -15.86 -20.68 17.97
CA PHE A 1000 -14.53 -20.31 18.43
C PHE A 1000 -14.67 -19.33 19.59
N ASN A 1001 -14.28 -19.76 20.79
CA ASN A 1001 -14.28 -18.91 21.96
C ASN A 1001 -12.87 -18.36 22.16
N TYR A 1002 -12.66 -17.15 21.67
CA TYR A 1002 -11.36 -16.48 21.76
C TYR A 1002 -11.03 -16.08 23.21
N LYS A 1003 -9.80 -16.40 23.59
CA LYS A 1003 -9.04 -15.92 24.75
C LYS A 1003 -8.94 -14.40 24.81
N THR A 1004 -10.01 -13.60 24.96
CA THR A 1004 -9.87 -12.16 25.23
C THR A 1004 -9.35 -11.97 26.64
N SER A 1005 -8.05 -12.15 26.80
CA SER A 1005 -7.36 -11.47 27.87
C SER A 1005 -7.42 -9.99 27.48
N LEU A 1006 -8.32 -9.24 28.13
CA LEU A 1006 -8.45 -7.80 28.00
C LEU A 1006 -7.10 -7.14 28.29
N TRP A 1007 -6.32 -6.92 27.23
CA TRP A 1007 -5.12 -6.08 27.24
C TRP A 1007 -5.18 -5.16 26.04
#